data_AF-A0A931EB56-F1
#
_entry.id   AF-A0A931EB56-F1
#
_cell.length_a   1.000
_cell.length_b   1.000
_cell.length_c   1.000
_cell.angle_alpha   90.00
_cell.angle_beta   90.00
_cell.angle_gamma   90.00
#
_symmetry.space_group_name_H-M   'P 1'
#
loop_
_entity.id
_entity.type
_entity.pdbx_description
1 polymer ?
#
loop_
_entity_poly.entity_id
_entity_poly.type
_entity_poly.pdbx_seq_one_letter_code
_entity_poly.pdbx_strand_id
1 'polypeptide(L)'
;MKTRCVLLALFVVNFQTLYSQIWSNPITGSNPNTVNPYTAGDNVVANLSVSGIGRSAGIAGANANNRYNANNWGTGTSIDLTKYFSFTLTPSAGYEMGLNDLIINLQTSSTGPLSFSLRSSLDGYTTDIGTFTNAGGSTTNFSIDLTATLFQDLTAPVSFRLYGWNASGTTGGCSINDFEFNGYVVPVGTITLNTYYFRSKSSGNWSDAASWEASANNIIYSTSKRVPDENAAGVFIENGHTITINTAAKSSNLVINNGGVLNHQLNKTLTIYNGSNAYDFVVNGTYVLNGTQTLFNTGARGLVNSLVRADDNTTGQSDDFARNTNVDFAGGSVFQWNSTNIFTSGNAIYFPNAAAGTAAIFRVTKTTGNIGAAAATTFNGKFEVQGAGVSVNFTNAGTKTFRDGMGGNGTITRASSCGTFTITGNTAVIDGSITLNLNKGVSANDFTISSAASVTISGSPTINVGTAVATGAILNVAGILDHKGSVSIALNYGSLTVAGKIGGTGNFTCSSSNTDITIARTAAGTAGTLTLSPTANTIKNLTMNALGAGGNIALGGSMNINGTFNLMKGVVITGANLLTVNSGATITYPSSPYDSFVATCDAGGNPLTAAGLSATTNTTFAGNVGFRMMDVKGFAYTVFPVGPDLARPNRMAINPQNAAGTAITVVVGKGDILNTAQPKVSRIWYVHASNTATVMSSGVRLYFTKYDWNSFHFGSAQDEIEDGFIPSAVFVGRKDYTDLEHLTHRSFAKDIGVLNGAEDYAEYAVNAGSSVPAYYKFSAGNFETIVLPLQVSRIKASVENGTAVIEWLMTDETNVQKYVVERSANGHNFSGIAQLAANAVVAPAGTYATTDHFPLQGKNYYRIKIITRDGKISYSAVVVLDINTGSSRVVMLQNPVKNHLLNIRFSTIPAGKIHLSLNDLNGNPVFRHIIYQLPASGPESVVLPSALHGLYILRIGYENRFSSYKVLVE
;
A
#
# COMPACT_ATOMS: atom_id res chain seq x y z
N MET A 1 -13.78 -64.54 47.40
CA MET A 1 -12.97 -65.77 47.53
C MET A 1 -12.93 -66.51 46.19
N LYS A 2 -11.81 -66.41 45.46
CA LYS A 2 -11.17 -67.41 44.58
C LYS A 2 -10.17 -66.67 43.69
N THR A 3 -9.02 -66.40 44.29
CA THR A 3 -7.80 -65.92 43.65
C THR A 3 -7.34 -66.96 42.64
N ARG A 4 -7.29 -66.60 41.35
CA ARG A 4 -6.52 -67.33 40.35
C ARG A 4 -5.27 -66.50 40.06
N CYS A 5 -4.17 -66.86 40.71
CA CYS A 5 -2.83 -66.41 40.35
C CYS A 5 -2.53 -66.88 38.93
N VAL A 6 -2.57 -65.97 37.96
CA VAL A 6 -1.86 -66.15 36.69
C VAL A 6 -0.43 -65.69 36.96
N LEU A 7 0.48 -66.66 37.05
CA LEU A 7 1.91 -66.42 37.13
C LEU A 7 2.37 -65.87 35.77
N LEU A 8 2.30 -64.55 35.60
CA LEU A 8 2.97 -63.88 34.50
C LEU A 8 4.47 -63.95 34.81
N ALA A 9 5.20 -64.81 34.12
CA ALA A 9 6.66 -64.81 34.14
C ALA A 9 7.14 -63.50 33.51
N LEU A 10 7.23 -62.46 34.33
CA LEU A 10 7.90 -61.21 34.02
C LEU A 10 9.39 -61.55 33.95
N PHE A 11 9.89 -61.90 32.76
CA PHE A 11 11.32 -61.83 32.47
C PHE A 11 11.71 -60.35 32.50
N VAL A 12 11.90 -59.82 33.71
CA VAL A 12 12.68 -58.60 33.92
C VAL A 12 14.12 -59.03 33.73
N VAL A 13 14.57 -59.00 32.47
CA VAL A 13 16.00 -58.93 32.19
C VAL A 13 16.43 -57.57 32.73
N ASN A 14 17.02 -57.58 33.91
CA ASN A 14 17.71 -56.43 34.46
C ASN A 14 18.83 -56.07 33.46
N PHE A 15 18.64 -55.04 32.66
CA PHE A 15 19.66 -54.45 31.78
C PHE A 15 20.65 -53.61 32.59
N GLN A 16 21.19 -54.17 33.68
CA GLN A 16 22.42 -53.68 34.27
C GLN A 16 23.52 -54.68 33.90
N THR A 17 24.50 -54.16 33.16
CA THR A 17 25.80 -54.74 32.82
C THR A 17 25.81 -55.97 31.88
N LEU A 18 25.75 -55.74 30.56
CA LEU A 18 26.39 -56.63 29.56
C LEU A 18 27.93 -56.45 29.57
N TYR A 19 28.52 -56.33 30.77
CA TYR A 19 29.96 -56.20 30.95
C TYR A 19 30.47 -57.55 31.43
N SER A 20 31.06 -58.30 30.50
CA SER A 20 31.70 -59.57 30.81
C SER A 20 33.11 -59.61 30.26
N GLN A 21 34.00 -60.24 31.01
CA GLN A 21 35.28 -60.73 30.52
C GLN A 21 35.02 -61.67 29.34
N ILE A 22 35.37 -61.25 28.11
CA ILE A 22 35.16 -62.09 26.92
C ILE A 22 36.41 -62.90 26.55
N TRP A 23 37.58 -62.38 26.91
CA TRP A 23 38.85 -63.10 26.79
C TRP A 23 39.82 -62.61 27.86
N SER A 24 40.42 -63.52 28.61
CA SER A 24 41.53 -63.21 29.50
C SER A 24 42.62 -64.27 29.39
N ASN A 25 43.83 -63.90 29.75
CA ASN A 25 44.89 -64.86 29.97
C ASN A 25 45.77 -64.41 31.16
N PRO A 26 45.87 -65.21 32.24
CA PRO A 26 46.68 -64.87 33.41
C PRO A 26 48.19 -65.11 33.21
N ILE A 27 48.61 -65.58 32.03
CA ILE A 27 49.98 -65.94 31.61
C ILE A 27 50.80 -66.64 32.70
N THR A 28 50.73 -67.98 32.74
CA THR A 28 51.36 -68.77 33.81
C THR A 28 52.38 -69.77 33.29
N GLY A 29 53.28 -70.23 34.15
CA GLY A 29 54.25 -71.28 33.85
C GLY A 29 55.64 -70.78 33.49
N SER A 30 56.50 -71.71 33.08
CA SER A 30 57.92 -71.46 32.83
C SER A 30 58.17 -70.99 31.41
N ASN A 31 58.79 -69.82 31.23
CA ASN A 31 59.17 -69.23 29.95
C ASN A 31 58.05 -69.21 28.87
N PRO A 32 56.88 -68.57 29.10
CA PRO A 32 55.81 -68.44 28.11
C PRO A 32 56.24 -67.93 26.73
N ASN A 33 57.31 -67.10 26.69
CA ASN A 33 57.88 -66.52 25.46
C ASN A 33 58.35 -67.55 24.40
N THR A 34 58.56 -68.82 24.79
CA THR A 34 59.03 -69.88 23.89
C THR A 34 57.97 -70.33 22.88
N VAL A 35 56.71 -69.96 23.10
CA VAL A 35 55.59 -70.20 22.18
C VAL A 35 55.08 -68.84 21.67
N ASN A 36 54.85 -68.72 20.35
CA ASN A 36 54.37 -67.49 19.73
C ASN A 36 53.38 -67.82 18.61
N PRO A 37 52.06 -67.60 18.80
CA PRO A 37 51.42 -66.99 19.97
C PRO A 37 51.34 -67.94 21.17
N TYR A 38 51.33 -67.40 22.38
CA TYR A 38 51.09 -68.15 23.62
C TYR A 38 49.59 -68.20 23.93
N THR A 39 49.05 -69.41 24.03
CA THR A 39 47.61 -69.69 24.19
C THR A 39 47.26 -70.46 25.48
N ALA A 40 48.28 -70.98 26.18
CA ALA A 40 48.02 -71.70 27.43
C ALA A 40 47.40 -70.73 28.45
N GLY A 41 46.30 -71.15 29.09
CA GLY A 41 45.57 -70.31 30.03
C GLY A 41 44.57 -69.32 29.41
N ASP A 42 44.35 -69.32 28.09
CA ASP A 42 43.29 -68.53 27.47
C ASP A 42 41.92 -68.96 28.02
N ASN A 43 41.22 -68.02 28.67
CA ASN A 43 39.83 -68.15 29.09
C ASN A 43 38.97 -67.30 28.16
N VAL A 44 38.11 -67.94 27.36
CA VAL A 44 37.37 -67.32 26.26
C VAL A 44 35.89 -67.70 26.36
N VAL A 45 35.01 -66.72 26.20
CA VAL A 45 33.56 -66.96 26.18
C VAL A 45 33.13 -67.77 24.96
N ALA A 46 31.94 -68.39 25.05
CA ALA A 46 31.37 -69.14 23.94
C ALA A 46 31.20 -68.27 22.68
N ASN A 47 31.32 -68.91 21.51
CA ASN A 47 31.17 -68.29 20.19
C ASN A 47 32.23 -67.23 19.83
N LEU A 48 33.36 -67.23 20.54
CA LEU A 48 34.53 -66.42 20.24
C LEU A 48 35.77 -67.32 20.15
N SER A 49 36.63 -67.08 19.17
CA SER A 49 37.97 -67.67 19.10
C SER A 49 39.03 -66.58 19.14
N VAL A 50 40.21 -66.91 19.68
CA VAL A 50 41.29 -65.95 19.91
C VAL A 50 42.63 -66.54 19.48
N SER A 51 43.60 -65.68 19.15
CA SER A 51 44.94 -66.12 18.73
C SER A 51 45.86 -66.57 19.87
N GLY A 52 45.54 -66.23 21.12
CA GLY A 52 46.56 -66.08 22.17
C GLY A 52 47.34 -64.77 22.03
N ILE A 53 48.22 -64.47 22.98
CA ILE A 53 49.12 -63.32 22.90
C ILE A 53 50.33 -63.63 22.00
N GLY A 54 50.52 -62.84 20.96
CA GLY A 54 51.64 -62.96 20.03
C GLY A 54 52.66 -61.83 20.17
N ARG A 55 53.82 -62.00 19.55
CA ARG A 55 54.82 -60.95 19.36
C ARG A 55 55.28 -60.87 17.92
N SER A 56 55.61 -59.66 17.46
CA SER A 56 56.19 -59.45 16.14
C SER A 56 57.60 -60.04 16.00
N ALA A 57 58.06 -60.21 14.76
CA ALA A 57 59.44 -60.61 14.48
C ALA A 57 60.48 -59.54 14.86
N GLY A 58 60.05 -58.28 15.05
CA GLY A 58 60.92 -57.15 15.40
C GLY A 58 61.38 -57.14 16.87
N ILE A 59 60.72 -57.90 17.74
CA ILE A 59 61.10 -58.09 19.15
C ILE A 59 61.43 -59.56 19.42
N ALA A 60 62.39 -59.82 20.30
CA ALA A 60 62.84 -61.19 20.61
C ALA A 60 62.27 -61.66 21.96
N GLY A 61 61.83 -62.91 22.03
CA GLY A 61 61.34 -63.50 23.27
C GLY A 61 62.46 -63.58 24.32
N ALA A 62 62.14 -63.29 25.57
CA ALA A 62 63.08 -63.33 26.67
C ALA A 62 62.54 -64.20 27.82
N ASN A 63 63.38 -65.10 28.34
CA ASN A 63 63.01 -66.05 29.39
C ASN A 63 62.55 -65.34 30.67
N ALA A 64 61.40 -65.77 31.16
CA ALA A 64 60.78 -65.31 32.39
C ALA A 64 59.60 -66.24 32.76
N ASN A 65 59.37 -66.46 34.05
CA ASN A 65 58.22 -67.23 34.51
C ASN A 65 57.00 -66.32 34.69
N ASN A 66 55.81 -66.86 34.42
CA ASN A 66 54.50 -66.23 34.64
C ASN A 66 54.33 -64.86 33.97
N ARG A 67 54.97 -64.64 32.80
CA ARG A 67 54.81 -63.43 32.00
C ARG A 67 55.27 -63.63 30.56
N TYR A 68 54.59 -62.99 29.61
CA TYR A 68 54.92 -63.03 28.20
C TYR A 68 55.93 -61.92 27.88
N ASN A 69 57.21 -62.25 27.98
CA ASN A 69 58.31 -61.28 28.01
C ASN A 69 59.09 -61.23 26.69
N ALA A 70 59.45 -60.02 26.27
CA ALA A 70 60.25 -59.77 25.07
C ALA A 70 61.23 -58.59 25.28
N ASN A 71 62.33 -58.59 24.53
CA ASN A 71 63.31 -57.51 24.44
C ASN A 71 63.48 -57.07 22.97
N ASN A 72 64.53 -56.29 22.68
CA ASN A 72 64.80 -55.66 21.39
C ASN A 72 63.78 -54.57 21.00
N TRP A 73 63.28 -53.81 21.98
CA TRP A 73 62.36 -52.68 21.74
C TRP A 73 63.04 -51.49 21.06
N GLY A 74 62.25 -50.56 20.50
CA GLY A 74 62.77 -49.38 19.82
C GLY A 74 63.40 -48.37 20.79
N THR A 75 64.61 -47.89 20.50
CA THR A 75 65.30 -46.87 21.33
C THR A 75 65.05 -45.45 20.86
N GLY A 76 64.37 -45.27 19.72
CA GLY A 76 63.96 -43.96 19.22
C GLY A 76 62.79 -43.36 20.01
N THR A 77 62.56 -42.06 19.80
CA THR A 77 61.48 -41.29 20.46
C THR A 77 60.12 -41.44 19.76
N SER A 78 60.06 -42.10 18.61
CA SER A 78 58.84 -42.40 17.86
C SER A 78 58.52 -43.90 17.85
N ILE A 79 57.26 -44.21 17.57
CA ILE A 79 56.75 -45.58 17.44
C ILE A 79 57.50 -46.37 16.36
N ASP A 80 57.95 -47.58 16.69
CA ASP A 80 58.52 -48.53 15.74
C ASP A 80 57.44 -49.54 15.33
N LEU A 81 56.92 -49.39 14.10
CA LEU A 81 55.80 -50.19 13.60
C LEU A 81 56.13 -51.68 13.41
N THR A 82 57.39 -52.08 13.56
CA THR A 82 57.82 -53.49 13.50
C THR A 82 57.84 -54.18 14.87
N LYS A 83 57.67 -53.44 15.98
CA LYS A 83 57.90 -53.92 17.36
C LYS A 83 56.65 -53.84 18.22
N TYR A 84 55.96 -54.96 18.39
CA TYR A 84 54.68 -54.99 19.11
C TYR A 84 54.32 -56.38 19.66
N PHE A 85 53.45 -56.39 20.68
CA PHE A 85 52.60 -57.54 21.01
C PHE A 85 51.31 -57.51 20.19
N SER A 86 50.71 -58.67 19.92
CA SER A 86 49.51 -58.79 19.09
C SER A 86 48.43 -59.66 19.71
N PHE A 87 47.18 -59.29 19.47
CA PHE A 87 45.97 -59.98 19.93
C PHE A 87 44.98 -60.06 18.78
N THR A 88 44.37 -61.22 18.52
CA THR A 88 43.31 -61.34 17.52
C THR A 88 42.09 -62.01 18.14
N LEU A 89 40.93 -61.38 17.99
CA LEU A 89 39.63 -61.88 18.41
C LEU A 89 38.76 -62.12 17.17
N THR A 90 38.12 -63.29 17.09
CA THR A 90 37.29 -63.70 15.96
C THR A 90 35.94 -64.23 16.46
N PRO A 91 34.83 -63.50 16.24
CA PRO A 91 33.50 -64.01 16.54
C PRO A 91 33.18 -65.18 15.60
N SER A 92 32.43 -66.16 16.11
CA SER A 92 31.96 -67.31 15.32
C SER A 92 30.92 -66.86 14.28
N ALA A 93 30.78 -67.61 13.19
CA ALA A 93 29.78 -67.31 12.17
C ALA A 93 28.36 -67.22 12.76
N GLY A 94 27.62 -66.16 12.43
CA GLY A 94 26.29 -65.89 12.99
C GLY A 94 26.29 -65.14 14.34
N TYR A 95 27.47 -64.83 14.89
CA TYR A 95 27.65 -64.03 16.10
C TYR A 95 28.36 -62.71 15.80
N GLU A 96 28.14 -61.74 16.67
CA GLU A 96 28.82 -60.45 16.70
C GLU A 96 29.42 -60.21 18.09
N MET A 97 30.50 -59.44 18.13
CA MET A 97 31.15 -59.02 19.38
C MET A 97 31.25 -57.50 19.44
N GLY A 98 31.24 -56.96 20.66
CA GLY A 98 31.60 -55.57 20.93
C GLY A 98 32.54 -55.49 22.12
N LEU A 99 33.42 -54.49 22.09
CA LEU A 99 34.51 -54.33 23.04
C LEU A 99 34.27 -53.11 23.93
N ASN A 100 34.61 -53.20 25.21
CA ASN A 100 34.48 -52.09 26.15
C ASN A 100 35.85 -51.56 26.52
N ASP A 101 36.75 -52.44 26.94
CA ASP A 101 38.11 -52.08 27.26
C ASP A 101 39.06 -53.27 27.12
N LEU A 102 40.36 -52.95 27.05
CA LEU A 102 41.46 -53.89 27.21
C LEU A 102 42.25 -53.50 28.45
N ILE A 103 42.28 -54.39 29.44
CA ILE A 103 43.08 -54.26 30.65
C ILE A 103 44.36 -55.09 30.49
N ILE A 104 45.52 -54.48 30.74
CA ILE A 104 46.83 -55.14 30.61
C ILE A 104 47.68 -54.87 31.86
N ASN A 105 48.16 -55.92 32.51
CA ASN A 105 49.23 -55.83 33.50
C ASN A 105 50.59 -55.83 32.78
N LEU A 106 51.14 -54.64 32.58
CA LEU A 106 52.37 -54.43 31.83
C LEU A 106 53.55 -54.20 32.77
N GLN A 107 54.65 -54.92 32.56
CA GLN A 107 55.90 -54.74 33.28
C GLN A 107 57.03 -54.36 32.33
N THR A 108 57.81 -53.34 32.67
CA THR A 108 59.01 -52.94 31.94
C THR A 108 60.24 -53.09 32.83
N SER A 109 61.37 -53.44 32.23
CA SER A 109 62.67 -53.34 32.92
C SER A 109 63.15 -51.88 32.97
N SER A 110 64.19 -51.60 33.75
CA SER A 110 64.78 -50.24 33.84
C SER A 110 65.30 -49.70 32.50
N THR A 111 65.59 -50.59 31.54
CA THR A 111 66.03 -50.22 30.18
C THR A 111 65.02 -50.53 29.09
N GLY A 112 63.83 -51.00 29.44
CA GLY A 112 62.75 -51.35 28.52
C GLY A 112 62.03 -50.12 27.93
N PRO A 113 61.07 -50.33 27.01
CA PRO A 113 60.27 -49.26 26.42
C PRO A 113 59.48 -48.50 27.49
N LEU A 114 59.37 -47.18 27.32
CA LEU A 114 58.68 -46.29 28.26
C LEU A 114 57.37 -45.74 27.70
N SER A 115 57.18 -45.81 26.39
CA SER A 115 56.00 -45.28 25.70
C SER A 115 55.29 -46.37 24.92
N PHE A 116 53.97 -46.36 24.99
CA PHE A 116 53.12 -47.40 24.42
C PHE A 116 51.93 -46.81 23.65
N SER A 117 51.50 -47.56 22.63
CA SER A 117 50.28 -47.26 21.89
C SER A 117 49.60 -48.54 21.41
N LEU A 118 48.28 -48.60 21.55
CA LEU A 118 47.44 -49.65 20.97
C LEU A 118 46.87 -49.19 19.63
N ARG A 119 46.96 -50.04 18.60
CA ARG A 119 46.28 -49.83 17.30
C ARG A 119 45.53 -51.09 16.87
N SER A 120 44.56 -50.96 15.95
CA SER A 120 43.77 -52.11 15.46
C SER A 120 43.92 -52.33 13.95
N SER A 121 43.51 -53.52 13.49
CA SER A 121 43.46 -53.86 12.07
C SER A 121 42.34 -53.16 11.31
N LEU A 122 41.37 -52.55 12.00
CA LEU A 122 40.16 -51.99 11.39
C LEU A 122 40.45 -50.74 10.54
N ASP A 123 41.56 -50.05 10.81
CA ASP A 123 42.05 -48.90 10.05
C ASP A 123 43.46 -49.15 9.45
N GLY A 124 43.87 -50.41 9.37
CA GLY A 124 45.21 -50.78 8.91
C GLY A 124 46.35 -50.38 9.86
N TYR A 125 46.07 -50.22 11.16
CA TYR A 125 47.02 -49.83 12.21
C TYR A 125 47.55 -48.40 12.07
N THR A 126 46.70 -47.48 11.62
CA THR A 126 47.09 -46.08 11.36
C THR A 126 46.84 -45.16 12.55
N THR A 127 45.72 -45.33 13.28
CA THR A 127 45.32 -44.48 14.42
C THR A 127 45.70 -45.11 15.76
N ASP A 128 46.16 -44.27 16.69
CA ASP A 128 46.38 -44.65 18.10
C ASP A 128 45.04 -44.67 18.86
N ILE A 129 44.68 -45.82 19.43
CA ILE A 129 43.44 -46.02 20.21
C ILE A 129 43.63 -45.55 21.64
N GLY A 130 44.78 -45.85 22.23
CA GLY A 130 45.18 -45.37 23.54
C GLY A 130 46.70 -45.30 23.63
N THR A 131 47.21 -44.17 24.14
CA THR A 131 48.64 -43.95 24.38
C THR A 131 48.89 -43.79 25.87
N PHE A 132 49.97 -44.39 26.37
CA PHE A 132 50.34 -44.31 27.78
C PHE A 132 51.85 -44.52 27.96
N THR A 133 52.35 -44.16 29.14
CA THR A 133 53.76 -44.38 29.52
C THR A 133 53.85 -45.30 30.73
N ASN A 134 54.92 -46.06 30.82
CA ASN A 134 55.24 -46.87 32.00
C ASN A 134 56.68 -46.59 32.45
N ALA A 135 56.86 -46.29 33.73
CA ALA A 135 58.21 -46.05 34.28
C ALA A 135 59.06 -47.31 34.19
N GLY A 136 60.35 -47.18 33.84
CA GLY A 136 61.26 -48.31 33.73
C GLY A 136 61.41 -49.03 35.08
N GLY A 137 61.24 -50.35 35.07
CA GLY A 137 61.26 -51.18 36.28
C GLY A 137 59.90 -51.30 36.98
N SER A 138 58.83 -50.69 36.43
CA SER A 138 57.49 -50.70 37.01
C SER A 138 56.60 -51.79 36.41
N THR A 139 55.67 -52.29 37.23
CA THR A 139 54.53 -53.12 36.83
C THR A 139 53.26 -52.33 37.08
N THR A 140 52.46 -52.11 36.04
CA THR A 140 51.28 -51.21 36.08
C THR A 140 50.12 -51.82 35.29
N ASN A 141 48.89 -51.67 35.80
CA ASN A 141 47.67 -52.00 35.06
C ASN A 141 47.23 -50.81 34.20
N PHE A 142 47.02 -51.04 32.91
CA PHE A 142 46.46 -50.06 32.00
C PHE A 142 45.11 -50.53 31.48
N SER A 143 44.12 -49.63 31.49
CA SER A 143 42.80 -49.85 30.90
C SER A 143 42.67 -48.97 29.66
N ILE A 144 42.45 -49.57 28.50
CA ILE A 144 42.34 -48.87 27.22
C ILE A 144 40.89 -48.94 26.77
N ASP A 145 40.25 -47.79 26.60
CA ASP A 145 38.85 -47.67 26.18
C ASP A 145 38.66 -48.14 24.73
N LEU A 146 37.74 -49.09 24.54
CA LEU A 146 37.32 -49.67 23.27
C LEU A 146 35.82 -49.46 23.02
N THR A 147 35.13 -48.61 23.77
CA THR A 147 33.69 -48.36 23.62
C THR A 147 33.31 -47.65 22.32
N ALA A 148 34.28 -47.16 21.55
CA ALA A 148 34.03 -46.53 20.26
C ALA A 148 33.27 -47.47 19.30
N THR A 149 32.36 -46.89 18.51
CA THR A 149 31.44 -47.60 17.58
C THR A 149 32.14 -48.53 16.60
N LEU A 150 33.37 -48.21 16.20
CA LEU A 150 34.18 -49.04 15.31
C LEU A 150 34.45 -50.45 15.89
N PHE A 151 34.54 -50.55 17.22
CA PHE A 151 34.79 -51.80 17.95
C PHE A 151 33.51 -52.51 18.41
N GLN A 152 32.34 -51.99 18.02
CA GLN A 152 31.04 -52.62 18.26
C GLN A 152 30.60 -53.41 17.02
N ASP A 153 29.73 -54.40 17.23
CA ASP A 153 29.10 -55.21 16.17
C ASP A 153 30.11 -55.81 15.17
N LEU A 154 31.27 -56.25 15.66
CA LEU A 154 32.27 -56.91 14.85
C LEU A 154 31.79 -58.33 14.53
N THR A 155 31.68 -58.66 13.24
CA THR A 155 31.34 -60.00 12.72
C THR A 155 32.52 -60.67 12.02
N ALA A 156 33.67 -59.98 11.97
CA ALA A 156 34.91 -60.42 11.35
C ALA A 156 36.07 -60.29 12.36
N PRO A 157 37.20 -60.99 12.15
CA PRO A 157 38.37 -60.88 13.02
C PRO A 157 38.85 -59.44 13.18
N VAL A 158 39.12 -59.04 14.43
CA VAL A 158 39.84 -57.80 14.75
C VAL A 158 41.17 -58.15 15.40
N SER A 159 42.25 -57.51 14.93
CA SER A 159 43.57 -57.66 15.52
C SER A 159 44.05 -56.36 16.13
N PHE A 160 44.60 -56.42 17.34
CA PHE A 160 45.22 -55.30 18.04
C PHE A 160 46.73 -55.49 18.10
N ARG A 161 47.46 -54.38 18.03
CA ARG A 161 48.92 -54.31 18.20
C ARG A 161 49.26 -53.31 19.29
N LEU A 162 49.94 -53.76 20.33
CA LEU A 162 50.50 -52.91 21.38
C LEU A 162 51.98 -52.65 21.06
N TYR A 163 52.26 -51.45 20.59
CA TYR A 163 53.61 -51.00 20.25
C TYR A 163 54.33 -50.44 21.49
N GLY A 164 55.64 -50.65 21.56
CA GLY A 164 56.50 -50.08 22.61
C GLY A 164 57.75 -49.43 22.01
N TRP A 165 58.07 -48.21 22.46
CA TRP A 165 59.27 -47.47 22.04
C TRP A 165 59.87 -46.66 23.18
N ASN A 166 60.89 -45.86 22.89
CA ASN A 166 61.62 -45.06 23.86
C ASN A 166 62.31 -45.91 24.95
N ALA A 167 62.86 -47.06 24.55
CA ALA A 167 63.71 -47.88 25.41
C ALA A 167 65.11 -47.26 25.55
N SER A 168 65.71 -47.32 26.74
CA SER A 168 67.10 -46.84 26.92
C SER A 168 68.16 -47.86 26.51
N GLY A 169 67.77 -49.11 26.22
CA GLY A 169 68.64 -50.12 25.62
C GLY A 169 67.86 -51.27 24.95
N THR A 170 68.44 -51.89 23.92
CA THR A 170 67.80 -52.98 23.18
C THR A 170 67.67 -54.27 23.98
N THR A 171 68.46 -54.47 25.03
CA THR A 171 68.33 -55.63 25.94
C THR A 171 67.22 -55.46 26.99
N GLY A 172 66.64 -54.26 27.09
CA GLY A 172 65.55 -53.97 28.00
C GLY A 172 64.31 -54.81 27.70
N GLY A 173 63.79 -55.48 28.72
CA GLY A 173 62.58 -56.30 28.64
C GLY A 173 61.29 -55.49 28.84
N CYS A 174 60.22 -55.96 28.21
CA CYS A 174 58.83 -55.59 28.47
C CYS A 174 58.00 -56.88 28.42
N SER A 175 57.09 -57.03 29.38
CA SER A 175 56.20 -58.19 29.46
C SER A 175 54.77 -57.80 29.74
N ILE A 176 53.87 -58.68 29.29
CA ILE A 176 52.48 -58.72 29.73
C ILE A 176 52.35 -59.89 30.69
N ASN A 177 51.99 -59.61 31.93
CA ASN A 177 51.87 -60.64 32.98
C ASN A 177 50.46 -61.22 33.01
N ASP A 178 49.46 -60.43 32.66
CA ASP A 178 48.08 -60.85 32.44
C ASP A 178 47.35 -59.78 31.60
N PHE A 179 46.26 -60.18 30.96
CA PHE A 179 45.37 -59.24 30.26
C PHE A 179 43.92 -59.74 30.23
N GLU A 180 43.01 -58.80 29.97
CA GLU A 180 41.57 -59.01 29.87
C GLU A 180 40.97 -58.09 28.80
N PHE A 181 40.20 -58.66 27.89
CA PHE A 181 39.26 -57.95 27.03
C PHE A 181 37.86 -58.06 27.62
N ASN A 182 37.24 -56.91 27.89
CA ASN A 182 35.86 -56.81 28.33
C ASN A 182 34.94 -56.46 27.16
N GLY A 183 33.75 -57.04 27.15
CA GLY A 183 32.85 -56.92 26.00
C GLY A 183 31.59 -57.78 26.09
N TYR A 184 31.01 -58.00 24.92
CA TYR A 184 29.92 -58.96 24.70
C TYR A 184 30.18 -59.81 23.46
N VAL A 185 29.60 -61.01 23.43
CA VAL A 185 29.51 -61.87 22.24
C VAL A 185 28.09 -62.43 22.18
N VAL A 186 27.35 -62.11 21.13
CA VAL A 186 25.92 -62.43 21.01
C VAL A 186 25.55 -62.81 19.57
N PRO A 187 24.43 -63.51 19.33
CA PRO A 187 23.95 -63.72 17.96
C PRO A 187 23.75 -62.39 17.24
N VAL A 188 24.06 -62.33 15.93
CA VAL A 188 23.88 -61.12 15.12
C VAL A 188 22.44 -60.60 15.24
N GLY A 189 22.29 -59.32 15.59
CA GLY A 189 20.99 -58.67 15.71
C GLY A 189 20.33 -58.76 17.10
N THR A 190 21.04 -59.28 18.11
CA THR A 190 20.52 -59.38 19.48
C THR A 190 20.52 -58.03 20.21
N ILE A 191 21.45 -57.12 19.89
CA ILE A 191 21.56 -55.81 20.54
C ILE A 191 20.64 -54.79 19.88
N THR A 192 19.88 -54.10 20.71
CA THR A 192 18.93 -53.05 20.32
C THR A 192 19.65 -51.70 20.22
N LEU A 193 19.42 -50.95 19.13
CA LEU A 193 20.13 -49.74 18.69
C LEU A 193 19.88 -48.46 19.53
N ASN A 194 19.36 -48.61 20.75
CA ASN A 194 18.64 -47.59 21.53
C ASN A 194 19.43 -46.31 21.88
N THR A 195 20.71 -46.21 21.51
CA THR A 195 21.60 -45.09 21.84
C THR A 195 22.38 -44.54 20.66
N TYR A 196 22.26 -45.09 19.44
CA TYR A 196 23.07 -44.64 18.31
C TYR A 196 22.39 -43.55 17.50
N TYR A 197 23.16 -42.51 17.19
CA TYR A 197 22.84 -41.54 16.14
C TYR A 197 23.38 -42.06 14.81
N PHE A 198 22.54 -42.05 13.79
CA PHE A 198 22.90 -42.40 12.41
C PHE A 198 22.89 -41.16 11.55
N ARG A 199 23.82 -41.05 10.62
CA ARG A 199 23.70 -40.11 9.52
C ARG A 199 24.13 -40.74 8.20
N SER A 200 23.61 -40.23 7.09
CA SER A 200 23.98 -40.75 5.78
C SER A 200 25.44 -40.45 5.48
N LYS A 201 26.21 -41.49 5.15
CA LYS A 201 27.62 -41.40 4.72
C LYS A 201 27.72 -41.08 3.23
N SER A 202 26.77 -41.58 2.44
CA SER A 202 26.67 -41.35 1.01
C SER A 202 25.22 -41.57 0.56
N SER A 203 24.91 -41.21 -0.69
CA SER A 203 23.65 -41.64 -1.31
C SER A 203 23.59 -43.17 -1.41
N GLY A 204 22.40 -43.74 -1.24
CA GLY A 204 22.22 -45.19 -1.20
C GLY A 204 20.83 -45.63 -0.76
N ASN A 205 20.72 -46.89 -0.39
CA ASN A 205 19.49 -47.51 0.08
C ASN A 205 19.40 -47.44 1.61
N TRP A 206 18.22 -47.19 2.16
CA TRP A 206 17.99 -47.21 3.62
C TRP A 206 18.41 -48.57 4.21
N SER A 207 18.08 -49.66 3.51
CA SER A 207 18.39 -51.02 3.93
C SER A 207 19.85 -51.45 3.76
N ASP A 208 20.73 -50.56 3.29
CA ASP A 208 22.16 -50.83 3.12
C ASP A 208 22.97 -50.09 4.18
N ALA A 209 23.64 -50.83 5.07
CA ALA A 209 24.48 -50.27 6.12
C ALA A 209 25.61 -49.39 5.57
N ALA A 210 26.08 -49.66 4.34
CA ALA A 210 27.13 -48.86 3.71
C ALA A 210 26.70 -47.41 3.42
N SER A 211 25.39 -47.14 3.37
CA SER A 211 24.83 -45.79 3.22
C SER A 211 24.94 -44.96 4.51
N TRP A 212 25.29 -45.58 5.64
CA TRP A 212 25.21 -44.96 6.96
C TRP A 212 26.56 -44.94 7.67
N GLU A 213 26.72 -43.92 8.50
CA GLU A 213 27.68 -43.91 9.60
C GLU A 213 26.94 -43.70 10.92
N ALA A 214 27.50 -44.21 12.00
CA ALA A 214 26.87 -44.23 13.32
C ALA A 214 27.79 -43.62 14.38
N SER A 215 27.18 -43.06 15.43
CA SER A 215 27.86 -42.42 16.55
C SER A 215 27.11 -42.67 17.86
N ALA A 216 27.81 -43.02 18.93
CA ALA A 216 27.24 -43.15 20.26
C ALA A 216 26.96 -41.79 20.94
N ASN A 217 27.67 -40.74 20.51
CA ASN A 217 27.68 -39.43 21.18
C ASN A 217 27.29 -38.26 20.27
N ASN A 218 26.91 -38.54 19.02
CA ASN A 218 26.59 -37.54 17.99
C ASN A 218 27.74 -36.60 17.62
N ILE A 219 29.00 -36.96 17.92
CA ILE A 219 30.18 -36.13 17.64
C ILE A 219 31.13 -36.88 16.69
N ILE A 220 31.52 -38.09 17.06
CA ILE A 220 32.46 -38.91 16.28
C ILE A 220 31.67 -40.00 15.57
N TYR A 221 31.73 -40.00 14.24
CA TYR A 221 31.03 -40.95 13.38
C TYR A 221 32.02 -41.92 12.74
N SER A 222 31.61 -43.19 12.64
CA SER A 222 32.32 -44.23 11.91
C SER A 222 31.37 -44.97 10.99
N THR A 223 31.89 -45.59 9.93
CA THR A 223 31.08 -46.41 8.99
C THR A 223 30.21 -47.39 9.78
N SER A 224 28.91 -47.37 9.51
CA SER A 224 27.95 -48.21 10.20
C SER A 224 27.97 -49.63 9.64
N LYS A 225 27.74 -50.61 10.51
CA LYS A 225 27.47 -52.00 10.12
C LYS A 225 25.98 -52.35 10.20
N ARG A 226 25.16 -51.40 10.66
CA ARG A 226 23.71 -51.53 10.82
C ARG A 226 22.98 -50.44 10.04
N VAL A 227 21.70 -50.69 9.82
CA VAL A 227 20.77 -49.69 9.28
C VAL A 227 19.98 -49.06 10.41
N PRO A 228 19.56 -47.78 10.29
CA PRO A 228 18.71 -47.16 11.29
C PRO A 228 17.34 -47.83 11.39
N ASP A 229 16.82 -47.90 12.62
CA ASP A 229 15.50 -48.45 12.96
C ASP A 229 14.73 -47.49 13.92
N GLU A 230 13.61 -47.94 14.48
CA GLU A 230 12.80 -47.17 15.43
C GLU A 230 13.52 -46.81 16.74
N ASN A 231 14.61 -47.50 17.06
CA ASN A 231 15.34 -47.32 18.32
C ASN A 231 16.51 -46.34 18.20
N ALA A 232 16.90 -45.95 16.98
CA ALA A 232 17.95 -44.98 16.77
C ALA A 232 17.67 -43.66 17.52
N ALA A 233 18.67 -43.13 18.23
CA ALA A 233 18.59 -41.86 18.96
C ALA A 233 18.36 -40.66 18.01
N GLY A 234 18.82 -40.78 16.77
CA GLY A 234 18.57 -39.83 15.69
C GLY A 234 19.01 -40.41 14.35
N VAL A 235 18.33 -40.03 13.27
CA VAL A 235 18.67 -40.44 11.90
C VAL A 235 18.71 -39.20 11.02
N PHE A 236 19.88 -38.84 10.51
CA PHE A 236 20.11 -37.61 9.75
C PHE A 236 20.47 -37.92 8.30
N ILE A 237 19.72 -37.36 7.34
CA ILE A 237 20.08 -37.44 5.92
C ILE A 237 20.80 -36.17 5.54
N GLU A 238 22.11 -36.26 5.36
CA GLU A 238 23.02 -35.14 5.15
C GLU A 238 22.89 -34.49 3.78
N ASN A 239 23.40 -33.25 3.71
CA ASN A 239 23.40 -32.43 2.49
C ASN A 239 24.07 -33.17 1.31
N GLY A 240 23.40 -33.19 0.16
CA GLY A 240 23.90 -33.83 -1.07
C GLY A 240 23.68 -35.34 -1.10
N HIS A 241 23.19 -35.96 -0.03
CA HIS A 241 22.90 -37.38 0.01
C HIS A 241 21.43 -37.65 -0.31
N THR A 242 21.19 -38.67 -1.14
CA THR A 242 19.87 -39.24 -1.39
C THR A 242 19.78 -40.64 -0.80
N ILE A 243 18.93 -40.81 0.22
CA ILE A 243 18.62 -42.12 0.79
C ILE A 243 17.28 -42.60 0.23
N THR A 244 17.25 -43.82 -0.31
CA THR A 244 16.06 -44.44 -0.88
C THR A 244 15.47 -45.49 0.05
N ILE A 245 14.19 -45.35 0.38
CA ILE A 245 13.43 -46.38 1.10
C ILE A 245 13.02 -47.44 0.07
N ASN A 246 13.88 -48.45 -0.08
CA ASN A 246 13.73 -49.58 -0.99
C ASN A 246 13.07 -50.81 -0.33
N THR A 247 13.01 -50.83 1.00
CA THR A 247 12.31 -51.84 1.83
C THR A 247 11.55 -51.12 2.95
N ALA A 248 10.81 -51.83 3.80
CA ALA A 248 10.17 -51.20 4.96
C ALA A 248 11.23 -50.55 5.87
N ALA A 249 11.05 -49.26 6.18
CA ALA A 249 11.93 -48.46 7.03
C ALA A 249 11.19 -47.97 8.27
N LYS A 250 11.94 -47.80 9.36
CA LYS A 250 11.40 -47.34 10.65
C LYS A 250 12.34 -46.32 11.27
N SER A 251 11.79 -45.35 11.99
CA SER A 251 12.57 -44.38 12.77
C SER A 251 11.70 -43.74 13.85
N SER A 252 12.32 -43.19 14.90
CA SER A 252 11.65 -42.35 15.89
C SER A 252 12.14 -40.89 15.89
N ASN A 253 13.23 -40.58 15.18
CA ASN A 253 13.87 -39.25 15.18
C ASN A 253 14.57 -39.01 13.83
N LEU A 254 13.81 -38.98 12.75
CA LEU A 254 14.31 -38.81 11.38
C LEU A 254 14.34 -37.34 10.98
N VAL A 255 15.51 -36.86 10.57
CA VAL A 255 15.70 -35.51 10.04
C VAL A 255 16.32 -35.58 8.65
N ILE A 256 15.65 -34.99 7.67
CA ILE A 256 16.24 -34.74 6.36
C ILE A 256 16.86 -33.36 6.43
N ASN A 257 18.20 -33.27 6.52
CA ASN A 257 18.91 -32.00 6.60
C ASN A 257 18.76 -31.21 5.29
N ASN A 258 19.03 -29.91 5.34
CA ASN A 258 18.99 -29.07 4.16
C ASN A 258 19.91 -29.63 3.05
N GLY A 259 19.38 -29.75 1.84
CA GLY A 259 20.07 -30.39 0.70
C GLY A 259 20.09 -31.92 0.72
N GLY A 260 19.64 -32.58 1.79
CA GLY A 260 19.41 -34.03 1.84
C GLY A 260 18.10 -34.43 1.16
N VAL A 261 18.03 -35.66 0.66
CA VAL A 261 16.84 -36.20 -0.02
C VAL A 261 16.48 -37.58 0.55
N LEU A 262 15.22 -37.76 0.95
CA LEU A 262 14.66 -39.08 1.25
C LEU A 262 13.69 -39.46 0.14
N ASN A 263 14.00 -40.52 -0.60
CA ASN A 263 13.17 -41.04 -1.67
C ASN A 263 12.33 -42.24 -1.21
N HIS A 264 11.03 -42.02 -0.95
CA HIS A 264 10.09 -43.05 -0.51
C HIS A 264 9.46 -43.74 -1.72
N GLN A 265 9.92 -44.95 -2.04
CA GLN A 265 9.45 -45.69 -3.22
C GLN A 265 8.01 -46.18 -3.06
N LEU A 266 7.37 -46.44 -4.20
CA LEU A 266 6.02 -46.98 -4.28
C LEU A 266 5.93 -48.33 -3.55
N ASN A 267 4.85 -48.53 -2.79
CA ASN A 267 4.54 -49.74 -2.03
C ASN A 267 5.59 -50.09 -0.95
N LYS A 268 6.39 -49.12 -0.51
CA LYS A 268 7.27 -49.26 0.66
C LYS A 268 6.68 -48.51 1.83
N THR A 269 6.97 -48.97 3.04
CA THR A 269 6.44 -48.37 4.26
C THR A 269 7.55 -47.63 4.97
N LEU A 270 7.28 -46.38 5.35
CA LEU A 270 8.05 -45.65 6.36
C LEU A 270 7.16 -45.50 7.59
N THR A 271 7.54 -46.11 8.71
CA THR A 271 6.84 -45.96 9.99
C THR A 271 7.64 -45.06 10.93
N ILE A 272 7.01 -43.97 11.38
CA ILE A 272 7.56 -43.04 12.37
C ILE A 272 6.96 -43.37 13.73
N TYR A 273 7.83 -43.69 14.68
CA TYR A 273 7.50 -43.95 16.08
C TYR A 273 7.63 -42.68 16.90
N ASN A 274 6.92 -42.62 18.02
CA ASN A 274 7.01 -41.50 18.95
C ASN A 274 8.35 -41.57 19.69
N GLY A 275 9.24 -40.64 19.41
CA GLY A 275 10.48 -40.42 20.12
C GLY A 275 10.30 -39.50 21.33
N SER A 276 11.41 -38.96 21.81
CA SER A 276 11.44 -37.98 22.90
C SER A 276 11.35 -36.53 22.42
N ASN A 277 11.40 -36.31 21.11
CA ASN A 277 11.43 -34.97 20.50
C ASN A 277 10.00 -34.45 20.25
N ALA A 278 9.86 -33.13 20.06
CA ALA A 278 8.56 -32.54 19.72
C ALA A 278 8.07 -32.94 18.32
N TYR A 279 9.01 -33.30 17.44
CA TYR A 279 8.77 -33.85 16.10
C TYR A 279 9.75 -34.99 15.86
N ASP A 280 9.21 -36.09 15.34
CA ASP A 280 9.89 -37.36 15.10
C ASP A 280 10.30 -37.53 13.64
N PHE A 281 9.69 -36.74 12.74
CA PHE A 281 10.06 -36.67 11.35
C PHE A 281 10.14 -35.21 10.87
N VAL A 282 11.34 -34.71 10.60
CA VAL A 282 11.59 -33.32 10.19
C VAL A 282 12.14 -33.25 8.77
N VAL A 283 11.50 -32.47 7.91
CA VAL A 283 11.88 -32.29 6.49
C VAL A 283 12.44 -30.88 6.28
N ASN A 284 13.77 -30.72 6.44
CA ASN A 284 14.50 -29.50 6.08
C ASN A 284 15.06 -29.56 4.65
N GLY A 285 15.26 -30.77 4.11
CA GLY A 285 15.63 -31.02 2.71
C GLY A 285 14.43 -31.35 1.84
N THR A 286 14.55 -32.41 1.03
CA THR A 286 13.46 -32.90 0.15
C THR A 286 12.99 -34.28 0.56
N TYR A 287 11.69 -34.44 0.77
CA TYR A 287 11.06 -35.75 0.91
C TYR A 287 10.28 -36.11 -0.36
N VAL A 288 10.65 -37.16 -1.07
CA VAL A 288 9.95 -37.62 -2.29
C VAL A 288 9.01 -38.75 -1.95
N LEU A 289 7.72 -38.60 -2.27
CA LEU A 289 6.65 -39.58 -2.08
C LEU A 289 6.24 -40.17 -3.44
N ASN A 290 6.36 -41.49 -3.59
CA ASN A 290 5.98 -42.19 -4.82
C ASN A 290 4.72 -43.05 -4.62
N GLY A 291 3.64 -42.49 -4.09
CA GLY A 291 2.34 -43.18 -4.00
C GLY A 291 2.05 -43.91 -2.69
N THR A 292 2.90 -43.77 -1.67
CA THR A 292 2.70 -44.38 -0.34
C THR A 292 3.00 -43.39 0.77
N GLN A 293 2.06 -43.20 1.70
CA GLN A 293 2.24 -42.25 2.81
C GLN A 293 3.15 -42.82 3.90
N THR A 294 3.86 -41.94 4.59
CA THR A 294 4.43 -42.21 5.92
C THR A 294 3.34 -42.60 6.92
N LEU A 295 3.55 -43.69 7.66
CA LEU A 295 2.72 -44.08 8.79
C LEU A 295 3.26 -43.43 10.08
N PHE A 296 2.42 -42.74 10.82
CA PHE A 296 2.77 -42.15 12.12
C PHE A 296 2.08 -42.95 13.22
N ASN A 297 2.85 -43.53 14.14
CA ASN A 297 2.30 -44.20 15.32
C ASN A 297 1.74 -43.19 16.34
N THR A 298 0.99 -43.67 17.33
CA THR A 298 0.40 -42.84 18.38
C THR A 298 1.46 -41.97 19.05
N GLY A 299 1.23 -40.65 19.06
CA GLY A 299 2.13 -39.65 19.62
C GLY A 299 3.13 -39.07 18.61
N ALA A 300 3.43 -39.79 17.52
CA ALA A 300 4.44 -39.37 16.56
C ALA A 300 4.00 -38.17 15.71
N ARG A 301 4.88 -37.19 15.53
CA ARG A 301 4.61 -35.94 14.78
C ARG A 301 5.65 -35.67 13.69
N GLY A 302 5.19 -35.11 12.57
CA GLY A 302 6.02 -34.63 11.47
C GLY A 302 6.04 -33.11 11.37
N LEU A 303 7.17 -32.54 10.95
CA LEU A 303 7.33 -31.12 10.62
C LEU A 303 7.96 -30.97 9.23
N VAL A 304 7.29 -30.24 8.34
CA VAL A 304 7.81 -29.89 7.03
C VAL A 304 8.24 -28.43 7.03
N ASN A 305 9.55 -28.20 6.89
CA ASN A 305 10.13 -26.86 6.78
C ASN A 305 10.50 -26.48 5.34
N SER A 306 10.66 -27.47 4.46
CA SER A 306 11.14 -27.26 3.09
C SER A 306 10.21 -27.93 2.07
N LEU A 307 10.62 -29.01 1.41
CA LEU A 307 9.91 -29.59 0.26
C LEU A 307 9.50 -31.05 0.51
N VAL A 308 8.22 -31.33 0.30
CA VAL A 308 7.70 -32.69 0.08
C VAL A 308 7.21 -32.76 -1.36
N ARG A 309 7.70 -33.71 -2.15
CA ARG A 309 7.40 -33.85 -3.57
C ARG A 309 6.71 -35.18 -3.85
N ALA A 310 5.43 -35.14 -4.20
CA ALA A 310 4.64 -36.29 -4.60
C ALA A 310 4.82 -36.56 -6.10
N ASP A 311 5.66 -37.55 -6.44
CA ASP A 311 5.99 -37.90 -7.84
C ASP A 311 4.97 -38.85 -8.47
N ASP A 312 4.25 -39.61 -7.65
CA ASP A 312 3.17 -40.50 -8.09
C ASP A 312 2.06 -40.56 -7.04
N ASN A 313 0.83 -40.88 -7.46
CA ASN A 313 -0.30 -41.12 -6.58
C ASN A 313 -1.22 -42.19 -7.16
N THR A 314 -0.98 -43.45 -6.81
CA THR A 314 -1.68 -44.60 -7.41
C THR A 314 -2.91 -45.04 -6.62
N THR A 315 -3.06 -44.57 -5.37
CA THR A 315 -4.17 -44.98 -4.46
C THR A 315 -4.65 -43.89 -3.50
N GLY A 316 -4.32 -42.60 -3.74
CA GLY A 316 -4.71 -41.49 -2.85
C GLY A 316 -3.77 -41.25 -1.67
N GLN A 317 -2.70 -42.04 -1.56
CA GLN A 317 -1.84 -42.04 -0.37
C GLN A 317 -0.77 -40.93 -0.37
N SER A 318 -0.35 -40.41 -1.53
CA SER A 318 0.66 -39.35 -1.53
C SER A 318 0.08 -38.04 -0.99
N ASP A 319 -1.14 -37.68 -1.43
CA ASP A 319 -1.83 -36.49 -0.95
C ASP A 319 -2.38 -36.64 0.46
N ASP A 320 -2.60 -37.86 0.96
CA ASP A 320 -2.92 -38.10 2.36
C ASP A 320 -1.85 -37.45 3.28
N PHE A 321 -0.56 -37.43 2.88
CA PHE A 321 0.52 -36.85 3.70
C PHE A 321 0.26 -35.37 4.03
N ALA A 322 -0.19 -34.59 3.05
CA ALA A 322 -0.53 -33.18 3.22
C ALA A 322 -1.87 -32.95 3.95
N ARG A 323 -2.67 -34.01 4.13
CA ARG A 323 -3.95 -34.00 4.85
C ARG A 323 -3.84 -34.63 6.25
N ASN A 324 -2.68 -35.17 6.61
CA ASN A 324 -2.47 -35.88 7.86
C ASN A 324 -2.36 -34.88 9.03
N THR A 325 -3.18 -35.08 10.07
CA THR A 325 -3.19 -34.25 11.29
C THR A 325 -1.97 -34.46 12.20
N ASN A 326 -1.12 -35.45 11.91
CA ASN A 326 0.16 -35.62 12.60
C ASN A 326 1.30 -34.83 11.94
N VAL A 327 1.05 -34.17 10.79
CA VAL A 327 2.07 -33.45 10.03
C VAL A 327 1.79 -31.95 10.03
N ASP A 328 2.73 -31.18 10.57
CA ASP A 328 2.71 -29.73 10.53
C ASP A 328 3.52 -29.21 9.34
N PHE A 329 2.98 -28.22 8.64
CA PHE A 329 3.66 -27.53 7.55
C PHE A 329 4.00 -26.11 8.01
N ALA A 330 5.28 -25.77 8.02
CA ALA A 330 5.76 -24.43 8.35
C ALA A 330 5.42 -23.42 7.23
N GLY A 331 5.44 -22.13 7.55
CA GLY A 331 5.24 -21.07 6.56
C GLY A 331 6.31 -21.13 5.46
N GLY A 332 5.88 -21.09 4.19
CA GLY A 332 6.77 -21.19 3.03
C GLY A 332 7.20 -22.61 2.66
N SER A 333 6.88 -23.62 3.48
CA SER A 333 7.08 -25.02 3.11
C SER A 333 6.16 -25.42 1.94
N VAL A 334 6.60 -26.38 1.14
CA VAL A 334 5.95 -26.77 -0.10
C VAL A 334 5.59 -28.25 -0.08
N PHE A 335 4.32 -28.56 -0.26
CA PHE A 335 3.87 -29.86 -0.76
C PHE A 335 3.67 -29.76 -2.27
N GLN A 336 4.58 -30.34 -3.04
CA GLN A 336 4.59 -30.31 -4.48
C GLN A 336 3.91 -31.56 -5.06
N TRP A 337 2.77 -31.37 -5.72
CA TRP A 337 2.13 -32.34 -6.58
C TRP A 337 2.82 -32.43 -7.94
N ASN A 338 3.70 -33.42 -8.09
CA ASN A 338 4.46 -33.69 -9.31
C ASN A 338 3.95 -34.95 -10.05
N SER A 339 2.62 -35.13 -10.06
CA SER A 339 1.94 -36.26 -10.70
C SER A 339 0.87 -35.76 -11.68
N THR A 340 0.61 -36.56 -12.73
CA THR A 340 -0.51 -36.35 -13.65
C THR A 340 -1.84 -36.88 -13.09
N ASN A 341 -1.79 -37.68 -12.03
CA ASN A 341 -2.98 -38.20 -11.36
C ASN A 341 -3.70 -37.08 -10.60
N ILE A 342 -5.00 -37.24 -10.39
CA ILE A 342 -5.78 -36.30 -9.58
C ILE A 342 -5.49 -36.52 -8.08
N PHE A 343 -5.45 -35.43 -7.32
CA PHE A 343 -5.42 -35.48 -5.86
C PHE A 343 -6.84 -35.47 -5.28
N THR A 344 -6.99 -35.92 -4.03
CA THR A 344 -8.30 -36.01 -3.37
C THR A 344 -8.91 -34.63 -3.15
N SER A 345 -10.21 -34.48 -3.45
CA SER A 345 -10.89 -33.18 -3.38
C SER A 345 -12.18 -33.18 -2.55
N GLY A 346 -12.85 -34.31 -2.37
CA GLY A 346 -14.05 -34.37 -1.53
C GLY A 346 -13.72 -34.41 -0.04
N ASN A 347 -14.26 -33.46 0.75
CA ASN A 347 -13.96 -33.29 2.18
C ASN A 347 -12.46 -33.22 2.49
N ALA A 348 -11.66 -32.81 1.52
CA ALA A 348 -10.22 -32.76 1.64
C ALA A 348 -9.81 -31.44 2.31
N ILE A 349 -9.06 -31.53 3.41
CA ILE A 349 -8.43 -30.39 4.09
C ILE A 349 -6.92 -30.59 4.02
N TYR A 350 -6.27 -29.82 3.15
CA TYR A 350 -4.82 -29.76 3.06
C TYR A 350 -4.27 -28.80 4.09
N PHE A 351 -3.19 -29.21 4.75
CA PHE A 351 -2.54 -28.51 5.86
C PHE A 351 -3.49 -28.29 7.05
N PRO A 352 -4.12 -29.35 7.59
CA PRO A 352 -5.15 -29.22 8.61
C PRO A 352 -4.68 -28.48 9.88
N ASN A 353 -3.38 -28.54 10.20
CA ASN A 353 -2.78 -27.92 11.38
C ASN A 353 -2.19 -26.53 11.13
N ALA A 354 -2.16 -26.04 9.88
CA ALA A 354 -1.56 -24.74 9.59
C ALA A 354 -2.40 -23.62 10.22
N ALA A 355 -1.80 -22.85 11.12
CA ALA A 355 -2.46 -21.72 11.77
C ALA A 355 -2.77 -20.59 10.78
N ALA A 356 -3.65 -19.66 11.17
CA ALA A 356 -3.90 -18.45 10.37
C ALA A 356 -2.60 -17.63 10.23
N GLY A 357 -2.28 -17.20 9.00
CA GLY A 357 -1.02 -16.51 8.68
C GLY A 357 0.15 -17.45 8.35
N THR A 358 0.02 -18.76 8.55
CA THR A 358 1.01 -19.75 8.09
C THR A 358 0.74 -20.11 6.63
N ALA A 359 1.49 -19.51 5.70
CA ALA A 359 1.35 -19.76 4.27
C ALA A 359 2.14 -21.00 3.80
N ALA A 360 1.70 -22.20 4.20
CA ALA A 360 2.15 -23.44 3.56
C ALA A 360 1.64 -23.51 2.11
N ILE A 361 2.40 -24.12 1.21
CA ILE A 361 2.15 -24.06 -0.24
C ILE A 361 1.80 -25.45 -0.77
N PHE A 362 0.62 -25.59 -1.38
CA PHE A 362 0.30 -26.73 -2.24
C PHE A 362 0.63 -26.37 -3.69
N ARG A 363 1.68 -26.95 -4.26
CA ARG A 363 2.19 -26.60 -5.60
C ARG A 363 1.98 -27.72 -6.61
N VAL A 364 1.29 -27.47 -7.71
CA VAL A 364 1.15 -28.43 -8.81
C VAL A 364 2.21 -28.14 -9.88
N THR A 365 2.99 -29.15 -10.26
CA THR A 365 4.05 -29.04 -11.30
C THR A 365 3.83 -29.89 -12.55
N LYS A 366 2.75 -30.67 -12.60
CA LYS A 366 2.32 -31.41 -13.79
C LYS A 366 0.83 -31.21 -14.02
N THR A 367 0.43 -31.12 -15.29
CA THR A 367 -0.98 -31.02 -15.65
C THR A 367 -1.72 -32.25 -15.16
N THR A 368 -2.76 -32.03 -14.37
CA THR A 368 -3.63 -33.08 -13.85
C THR A 368 -4.89 -33.21 -14.72
N GLY A 369 -5.62 -34.30 -14.56
CA GLY A 369 -7.01 -34.38 -15.01
C GLY A 369 -7.93 -33.35 -14.32
N ASN A 370 -9.23 -33.41 -14.63
CA ASN A 370 -10.25 -32.61 -13.96
C ASN A 370 -10.36 -32.98 -12.47
N ILE A 371 -10.21 -32.01 -11.58
CA ILE A 371 -10.21 -32.23 -10.13
C ILE A 371 -11.47 -31.63 -9.51
N GLY A 372 -12.16 -32.38 -8.67
CA GLY A 372 -13.22 -31.83 -7.83
C GLY A 372 -14.24 -32.87 -7.39
N ALA A 373 -15.00 -32.53 -6.36
CA ALA A 373 -16.11 -33.32 -5.85
C ALA A 373 -17.33 -32.42 -5.56
N ALA A 374 -18.47 -33.04 -5.22
CA ALA A 374 -19.64 -32.32 -4.72
C ALA A 374 -19.38 -31.71 -3.32
N ALA A 375 -18.54 -32.37 -2.52
CA ALA A 375 -18.07 -31.86 -1.24
C ALA A 375 -16.92 -30.84 -1.40
N ALA A 376 -16.73 -30.00 -0.39
CA ALA A 376 -15.74 -28.94 -0.42
C ALA A 376 -14.29 -29.46 -0.38
N THR A 377 -13.38 -28.67 -0.96
CA THR A 377 -11.93 -28.83 -0.85
C THR A 377 -11.36 -27.59 -0.18
N THR A 378 -10.51 -27.76 0.83
CA THR A 378 -9.88 -26.64 1.55
C THR A 378 -8.37 -26.79 1.53
N PHE A 379 -7.69 -25.73 1.11
CA PHE A 379 -6.26 -25.55 1.33
C PHE A 379 -6.10 -24.51 2.43
N ASN A 380 -5.70 -24.96 3.63
CA ASN A 380 -5.26 -24.08 4.73
C ASN A 380 -3.84 -23.56 4.43
N GLY A 381 -3.69 -22.92 3.29
CA GLY A 381 -2.43 -22.55 2.68
C GLY A 381 -2.66 -21.83 1.36
N LYS A 382 -1.56 -21.62 0.63
CA LYS A 382 -1.53 -21.06 -0.73
C LYS A 382 -1.57 -22.19 -1.75
N PHE A 383 -2.27 -22.00 -2.86
CA PHE A 383 -2.30 -22.96 -3.98
C PHE A 383 -1.55 -22.42 -5.20
N GLU A 384 -0.52 -23.12 -5.66
CA GLU A 384 0.31 -22.70 -6.78
C GLU A 384 0.27 -23.69 -7.94
N VAL A 385 0.31 -23.18 -9.17
CA VAL A 385 0.56 -23.99 -10.37
C VAL A 385 1.82 -23.49 -11.04
N GLN A 386 2.83 -24.34 -11.11
CA GLN A 386 4.19 -24.00 -11.53
C GLN A 386 4.59 -24.83 -12.76
N GLY A 387 5.05 -24.15 -13.80
CA GLY A 387 5.50 -24.70 -15.07
C GLY A 387 4.71 -24.10 -16.24
N ALA A 388 5.42 -23.71 -17.30
CA ALA A 388 4.79 -23.25 -18.52
C ALA A 388 3.94 -24.38 -19.14
N GLY A 389 2.68 -24.09 -19.47
CA GLY A 389 1.74 -25.10 -19.98
C GLY A 389 1.18 -26.08 -18.94
N VAL A 390 1.58 -25.95 -17.67
CA VAL A 390 0.97 -26.73 -16.58
C VAL A 390 -0.39 -26.13 -16.25
N SER A 391 -1.43 -26.96 -16.24
CA SER A 391 -2.79 -26.51 -15.95
C SER A 391 -3.50 -27.41 -14.94
N VAL A 392 -4.34 -26.78 -14.12
CA VAL A 392 -5.25 -27.43 -13.18
C VAL A 392 -6.66 -26.98 -13.51
N ASN A 393 -7.55 -27.93 -13.78
CA ASN A 393 -8.95 -27.65 -14.04
C ASN A 393 -9.83 -28.16 -12.89
N PHE A 394 -10.37 -27.24 -12.09
CA PHE A 394 -11.31 -27.58 -11.04
C PHE A 394 -12.73 -27.72 -11.59
N THR A 395 -13.43 -28.76 -11.15
CA THR A 395 -14.79 -29.16 -11.54
C THR A 395 -15.64 -29.49 -10.31
N ASN A 396 -16.91 -29.86 -10.53
CA ASN A 396 -17.87 -30.33 -9.52
C ASN A 396 -18.27 -29.31 -8.43
N ALA A 397 -19.50 -29.43 -7.93
CA ALA A 397 -20.20 -28.36 -7.21
C ALA A 397 -19.59 -27.91 -5.87
N GLY A 398 -18.66 -28.66 -5.28
CA GLY A 398 -18.05 -28.31 -4.00
C GLY A 398 -17.19 -27.05 -4.08
N THR A 399 -17.30 -26.19 -3.06
CA THR A 399 -16.47 -24.98 -2.90
C THR A 399 -14.98 -25.36 -2.82
N LYS A 400 -14.13 -24.55 -3.45
CA LYS A 400 -12.67 -24.68 -3.35
C LYS A 400 -12.13 -23.48 -2.56
N THR A 401 -11.60 -23.73 -1.39
CA THR A 401 -11.11 -22.69 -0.48
C THR A 401 -9.58 -22.62 -0.55
N PHE A 402 -9.04 -21.44 -0.85
CA PHE A 402 -7.61 -21.16 -0.90
C PHE A 402 -7.30 -20.10 0.14
N ARG A 403 -7.00 -20.51 1.38
CA ARG A 403 -6.95 -19.58 2.51
C ARG A 403 -5.94 -18.45 2.28
N ASP A 404 -4.71 -18.80 1.92
CA ASP A 404 -3.60 -17.84 1.82
C ASP A 404 -3.35 -17.37 0.37
N GLY A 405 -4.29 -17.68 -0.54
CA GLY A 405 -4.31 -17.20 -1.92
C GLY A 405 -3.78 -18.21 -2.94
N MET A 406 -3.34 -17.69 -4.09
CA MET A 406 -3.04 -18.48 -5.29
C MET A 406 -1.75 -17.97 -5.98
N GLY A 407 -1.07 -18.76 -6.80
CA GLY A 407 0.13 -18.25 -7.49
C GLY A 407 0.78 -19.19 -8.50
N GLY A 408 2.03 -18.87 -8.85
CA GLY A 408 2.86 -19.62 -9.79
C GLY A 408 2.89 -19.00 -11.20
N ASN A 409 3.11 -19.81 -12.23
CA ASN A 409 3.20 -19.38 -13.64
C ASN A 409 2.49 -20.33 -14.62
N GLY A 410 1.64 -21.22 -14.12
CA GLY A 410 0.77 -22.09 -14.91
C GLY A 410 -0.65 -21.52 -15.07
N THR A 411 -1.63 -22.40 -15.26
CA THR A 411 -3.04 -22.05 -15.41
C THR A 411 -3.92 -22.75 -14.36
N ILE A 412 -4.78 -21.98 -13.69
CA ILE A 412 -5.86 -22.49 -12.84
C ILE A 412 -7.18 -22.14 -13.51
N THR A 413 -7.94 -23.17 -13.88
CA THR A 413 -9.26 -22.99 -14.49
C THR A 413 -10.32 -23.45 -13.50
N ARG A 414 -11.32 -22.61 -13.31
CA ARG A 414 -12.59 -22.97 -12.69
C ARG A 414 -13.59 -23.32 -13.79
N ALA A 415 -13.85 -24.60 -13.99
CA ALA A 415 -14.84 -25.05 -14.98
C ALA A 415 -16.27 -24.68 -14.59
N SER A 416 -17.19 -24.79 -15.54
CA SER A 416 -18.61 -24.51 -15.33
C SER A 416 -19.32 -25.43 -14.35
N SER A 417 -18.83 -26.66 -14.16
CA SER A 417 -19.36 -27.55 -13.13
C SER A 417 -18.83 -27.24 -11.73
N CYS A 418 -17.82 -26.38 -11.58
CA CYS A 418 -17.09 -26.20 -10.32
C CYS A 418 -17.86 -25.36 -9.28
N GLY A 419 -17.81 -25.72 -8.00
CA GLY A 419 -18.23 -24.82 -6.91
C GLY A 419 -17.41 -23.53 -6.85
N THR A 420 -17.86 -22.55 -6.08
CA THR A 420 -17.19 -21.25 -5.91
C THR A 420 -15.74 -21.40 -5.45
N PHE A 421 -14.83 -20.64 -6.07
CA PHE A 421 -13.50 -20.43 -5.49
C PHE A 421 -13.64 -19.39 -4.37
N THR A 422 -13.01 -19.62 -3.23
CA THR A 422 -13.10 -18.72 -2.07
C THR A 422 -11.73 -18.47 -1.47
N ILE A 423 -11.38 -17.20 -1.23
CA ILE A 423 -10.24 -16.81 -0.38
C ILE A 423 -10.76 -16.31 0.97
N THR A 424 -10.15 -16.81 2.04
CA THR A 424 -10.57 -16.55 3.43
C THR A 424 -9.52 -15.88 4.31
N GLY A 425 -8.24 -15.90 3.92
CA GLY A 425 -7.14 -15.38 4.75
C GLY A 425 -7.05 -13.86 4.78
N ASN A 426 -6.62 -13.33 5.94
CA ASN A 426 -6.48 -11.90 6.20
C ASN A 426 -5.23 -11.27 5.53
N THR A 427 -4.33 -12.09 4.99
CA THR A 427 -3.09 -11.64 4.32
C THR A 427 -2.81 -12.48 3.08
N ALA A 428 -3.87 -12.89 2.38
CA ALA A 428 -3.76 -13.77 1.22
C ALA A 428 -3.15 -13.02 0.02
N VAL A 429 -2.43 -13.75 -0.83
CA VAL A 429 -1.77 -13.17 -2.01
C VAL A 429 -2.12 -13.95 -3.26
N ILE A 430 -2.47 -13.25 -4.34
CA ILE A 430 -2.49 -13.79 -5.70
C ILE A 430 -1.28 -13.24 -6.45
N ASP A 431 -0.29 -14.07 -6.76
CA ASP A 431 0.98 -13.61 -7.32
C ASP A 431 1.54 -14.44 -8.49
N GLY A 432 2.74 -14.07 -8.92
CA GLY A 432 3.45 -14.69 -10.03
C GLY A 432 2.92 -14.23 -11.38
N SER A 433 3.02 -15.12 -12.37
CA SER A 433 2.47 -14.95 -13.72
C SER A 433 1.35 -15.96 -13.98
N ILE A 434 0.65 -16.37 -12.92
CA ILE A 434 -0.42 -17.37 -13.00
C ILE A 434 -1.56 -16.86 -13.89
N THR A 435 -2.15 -17.75 -14.67
CA THR A 435 -3.42 -17.49 -15.38
C THR A 435 -4.58 -18.10 -14.60
N LEU A 436 -5.52 -17.30 -14.13
CA LEU A 436 -6.75 -17.72 -13.46
C LEU A 436 -7.95 -17.51 -14.39
N ASN A 437 -8.61 -18.59 -14.82
CA ASN A 437 -9.79 -18.55 -15.68
C ASN A 437 -11.06 -18.88 -14.88
N LEU A 438 -12.02 -17.97 -14.84
CA LEU A 438 -13.30 -18.13 -14.14
C LEU A 438 -14.45 -18.32 -15.14
N ASN A 439 -14.91 -19.57 -15.34
CA ASN A 439 -15.75 -19.97 -16.47
C ASN A 439 -17.11 -20.64 -16.11
N LYS A 440 -17.81 -20.26 -15.02
CA LYS A 440 -19.10 -20.91 -14.65
C LYS A 440 -20.38 -20.16 -15.01
N GLY A 441 -20.41 -18.85 -14.90
CA GLY A 441 -21.61 -18.11 -15.27
C GLY A 441 -22.79 -18.23 -14.29
N VAL A 442 -23.92 -17.67 -14.75
CA VAL A 442 -25.10 -17.14 -14.04
C VAL A 442 -25.80 -18.13 -13.08
N SER A 443 -25.46 -18.08 -11.79
CA SER A 443 -26.38 -18.39 -10.65
C SER A 443 -25.72 -18.25 -9.28
N ALA A 444 -24.38 -18.20 -9.19
CA ALA A 444 -23.64 -18.00 -7.94
C ALA A 444 -22.25 -17.38 -8.21
N ASN A 445 -21.60 -16.82 -7.18
CA ASN A 445 -20.26 -16.25 -7.30
C ASN A 445 -19.26 -17.27 -7.87
N ASP A 446 -18.48 -16.89 -8.89
CA ASP A 446 -17.42 -17.73 -9.43
C ASP A 446 -16.21 -17.74 -8.52
N PHE A 447 -15.81 -16.54 -8.11
CA PHE A 447 -14.72 -16.32 -7.20
C PHE A 447 -15.15 -15.32 -6.13
N THR A 448 -14.95 -15.67 -4.87
CA THR A 448 -15.30 -14.83 -3.72
C THR A 448 -14.09 -14.55 -2.87
N ILE A 449 -13.84 -13.27 -2.61
CA ILE A 449 -12.99 -12.83 -1.51
C ILE A 449 -13.93 -12.59 -0.33
N SER A 450 -13.87 -13.47 0.67
CA SER A 450 -14.78 -13.42 1.83
C SER A 450 -14.62 -12.12 2.65
N SER A 451 -15.62 -11.77 3.45
CA SER A 451 -15.66 -10.49 4.17
C SER A 451 -14.50 -10.25 5.14
N ALA A 452 -13.90 -11.29 5.71
CA ALA A 452 -12.74 -11.17 6.60
C ALA A 452 -11.40 -11.20 5.84
N ALA A 453 -11.41 -11.57 4.56
CA ALA A 453 -10.19 -11.73 3.79
C ALA A 453 -9.62 -10.38 3.34
N SER A 454 -8.30 -10.30 3.27
CA SER A 454 -7.60 -9.20 2.61
C SER A 454 -6.57 -9.79 1.65
N VAL A 455 -6.82 -9.56 0.36
CA VAL A 455 -6.11 -10.16 -0.76
C VAL A 455 -5.28 -9.10 -1.46
N THR A 456 -3.98 -9.31 -1.57
CA THR A 456 -3.12 -8.51 -2.44
C THR A 456 -2.87 -9.26 -3.75
N ILE A 457 -3.08 -8.60 -4.88
CA ILE A 457 -2.59 -9.09 -6.17
C ILE A 457 -1.24 -8.43 -6.44
N SER A 458 -0.19 -9.21 -6.65
CA SER A 458 1.16 -8.69 -6.93
C SER A 458 1.83 -9.45 -8.07
N GLY A 459 2.85 -8.88 -8.69
CA GLY A 459 3.48 -9.48 -9.87
C GLY A 459 2.67 -9.23 -11.15
N SER A 460 2.47 -10.27 -11.96
CA SER A 460 1.83 -10.20 -13.28
C SER A 460 0.79 -11.30 -13.52
N PRO A 461 -0.10 -11.64 -12.56
CA PRO A 461 -1.10 -12.67 -12.77
C PRO A 461 -2.15 -12.20 -13.78
N THR A 462 -2.58 -13.09 -14.66
CA THR A 462 -3.70 -12.86 -15.58
C THR A 462 -4.96 -13.45 -14.96
N ILE A 463 -5.94 -12.61 -14.62
CA ILE A 463 -7.22 -13.07 -14.08
C ILE A 463 -8.31 -12.76 -15.10
N ASN A 464 -8.92 -13.81 -15.65
CA ASN A 464 -9.98 -13.73 -16.65
C ASN A 464 -11.33 -14.07 -16.02
N VAL A 465 -12.25 -13.11 -16.05
CA VAL A 465 -13.63 -13.27 -15.56
C VAL A 465 -14.57 -13.38 -16.75
N GLY A 466 -15.07 -14.59 -16.98
CA GLY A 466 -15.96 -14.92 -18.09
C GLY A 466 -15.25 -15.11 -19.42
N THR A 467 -15.92 -15.76 -20.37
CA THR A 467 -15.48 -16.00 -21.74
C THR A 467 -16.68 -16.01 -22.69
N ALA A 468 -16.45 -16.04 -24.01
CA ALA A 468 -17.52 -16.09 -25.00
C ALA A 468 -18.47 -17.30 -24.82
N VAL A 469 -17.96 -18.41 -24.28
CA VAL A 469 -18.73 -19.64 -24.03
C VAL A 469 -19.29 -19.74 -22.60
N ALA A 470 -18.72 -18.99 -21.66
CA ALA A 470 -19.15 -18.94 -20.27
C ALA A 470 -19.42 -17.49 -19.85
N THR A 471 -20.58 -16.98 -20.26
CA THR A 471 -21.03 -15.62 -19.98
C THR A 471 -21.60 -15.51 -18.56
N GLY A 472 -21.53 -14.32 -17.96
CA GLY A 472 -22.07 -14.01 -16.63
C GLY A 472 -21.26 -14.52 -15.44
N ALA A 473 -19.97 -14.82 -15.60
CA ALA A 473 -19.11 -15.24 -14.49
C ALA A 473 -18.92 -14.09 -13.48
N ILE A 474 -18.97 -14.35 -12.18
CA ILE A 474 -19.00 -13.30 -11.15
C ILE A 474 -17.73 -13.34 -10.27
N LEU A 475 -16.97 -12.25 -10.27
CA LEU A 475 -15.98 -11.95 -9.22
C LEU A 475 -16.66 -11.15 -8.11
N ASN A 476 -16.80 -11.72 -6.92
CA ASN A 476 -17.36 -11.06 -5.75
C ASN A 476 -16.27 -10.70 -4.73
N VAL A 477 -16.14 -9.42 -4.43
CA VAL A 477 -15.20 -8.89 -3.44
C VAL A 477 -15.99 -8.43 -2.21
N ALA A 478 -16.14 -9.32 -1.22
CA ALA A 478 -16.77 -8.98 0.06
C ALA A 478 -15.76 -8.49 1.11
N GLY A 479 -14.51 -8.93 1.03
CA GLY A 479 -13.39 -8.45 1.85
C GLY A 479 -12.58 -7.33 1.16
N ILE A 480 -11.26 -7.33 1.34
CA ILE A 480 -10.35 -6.38 0.69
C ILE A 480 -9.65 -7.04 -0.51
N LEU A 481 -9.59 -6.34 -1.63
CA LEU A 481 -8.77 -6.67 -2.80
C LEU A 481 -7.87 -5.47 -3.15
N ASP A 482 -6.57 -5.59 -2.90
CA ASP A 482 -5.55 -4.59 -3.23
C ASP A 482 -4.76 -5.04 -4.47
N HIS A 483 -5.13 -4.54 -5.64
CA HIS A 483 -4.50 -4.92 -6.90
C HIS A 483 -3.25 -4.08 -7.17
N LYS A 484 -2.07 -4.64 -6.96
CA LYS A 484 -0.75 -4.03 -7.26
C LYS A 484 -0.05 -4.70 -8.44
N GLY A 485 -0.77 -5.55 -9.17
CA GLY A 485 -0.22 -6.28 -10.31
C GLY A 485 -0.07 -5.39 -11.54
N SER A 486 0.86 -5.73 -12.42
CA SER A 486 1.08 -5.02 -13.69
C SER A 486 0.08 -5.41 -14.78
N VAL A 487 -0.45 -6.63 -14.72
CA VAL A 487 -1.47 -7.15 -15.65
C VAL A 487 -2.85 -6.83 -15.10
N SER A 488 -3.72 -6.32 -15.97
CA SER A 488 -5.08 -5.97 -15.58
C SER A 488 -5.94 -7.21 -15.35
N ILE A 489 -6.88 -7.15 -14.40
CA ILE A 489 -7.94 -8.15 -14.27
C ILE A 489 -8.94 -7.94 -15.41
N ALA A 490 -9.08 -8.93 -16.29
CA ALA A 490 -9.93 -8.86 -17.46
C ALA A 490 -11.36 -9.33 -17.15
N LEU A 491 -12.31 -8.41 -17.23
CA LEU A 491 -13.75 -8.67 -17.20
C LEU A 491 -14.25 -8.81 -18.64
N ASN A 492 -14.25 -10.04 -19.16
CA ASN A 492 -14.62 -10.29 -20.57
C ASN A 492 -16.13 -10.27 -20.74
N TYR A 493 -16.81 -11.37 -20.39
CA TYR A 493 -18.27 -11.50 -20.42
C TYR A 493 -18.85 -11.72 -19.02
N GLY A 494 -18.08 -11.37 -17.98
CA GLY A 494 -18.42 -11.56 -16.58
C GLY A 494 -18.85 -10.27 -15.88
N SER A 495 -19.01 -10.36 -14.56
CA SER A 495 -19.45 -9.28 -13.69
C SER A 495 -18.51 -9.14 -12.49
N LEU A 496 -18.32 -7.90 -12.05
CA LEU A 496 -17.63 -7.58 -10.79
C LEU A 496 -18.65 -7.06 -9.78
N THR A 497 -18.76 -7.76 -8.65
CA THR A 497 -19.58 -7.33 -7.50
C THR A 497 -18.66 -6.94 -6.35
N VAL A 498 -18.86 -5.73 -5.81
CA VAL A 498 -18.05 -5.20 -4.71
C VAL A 498 -18.95 -4.90 -3.52
N ALA A 499 -18.77 -5.68 -2.45
CA ALA A 499 -19.39 -5.47 -1.15
C ALA A 499 -18.38 -5.05 -0.07
N GLY A 500 -17.08 -5.30 -0.29
CA GLY A 500 -15.97 -4.86 0.54
C GLY A 500 -15.19 -3.71 -0.09
N LYS A 501 -13.86 -3.81 -0.09
CA LYS A 501 -12.93 -2.78 -0.58
C LYS A 501 -12.13 -3.28 -1.78
N ILE A 502 -12.04 -2.46 -2.82
CA ILE A 502 -11.03 -2.60 -3.89
C ILE A 502 -10.04 -1.42 -3.75
N GLY A 503 -8.78 -1.64 -4.12
CA GLY A 503 -7.75 -0.60 -4.17
C GLY A 503 -6.51 -1.06 -4.95
N GLY A 504 -5.42 -0.29 -4.85
CA GLY A 504 -4.13 -0.60 -5.47
C GLY A 504 -3.85 0.19 -6.76
N THR A 505 -2.71 -0.08 -7.39
CA THR A 505 -2.22 0.60 -8.61
C THR A 505 -2.47 -0.17 -9.91
N GLY A 506 -2.92 -1.41 -9.80
CA GLY A 506 -3.29 -2.28 -10.91
C GLY A 506 -4.67 -1.93 -11.47
N ASN A 507 -4.95 -2.43 -12.67
CA ASN A 507 -6.08 -2.00 -13.49
C ASN A 507 -7.11 -3.13 -13.67
N PHE A 508 -8.37 -2.77 -13.87
CA PHE A 508 -9.38 -3.70 -14.39
C PHE A 508 -9.72 -3.29 -15.82
N THR A 509 -9.73 -4.26 -16.74
CA THR A 509 -10.11 -4.04 -18.14
C THR A 509 -11.45 -4.69 -18.42
N CYS A 510 -12.30 -3.98 -19.14
CA CYS A 510 -13.56 -4.55 -19.65
C CYS A 510 -13.46 -4.62 -21.17
N SER A 511 -13.45 -5.83 -21.72
CA SER A 511 -13.21 -6.07 -23.15
C SER A 511 -14.49 -6.31 -23.96
N SER A 512 -15.66 -6.43 -23.30
CA SER A 512 -16.95 -6.62 -23.99
C SER A 512 -18.05 -5.69 -23.49
N SER A 513 -19.00 -5.41 -24.38
CA SER A 513 -20.24 -4.67 -24.09
C SER A 513 -21.23 -5.40 -23.17
N ASN A 514 -20.86 -6.58 -22.64
CA ASN A 514 -21.73 -7.42 -21.81
C ASN A 514 -21.25 -7.55 -20.34
N THR A 515 -20.34 -6.69 -19.90
CA THR A 515 -19.81 -6.69 -18.52
C THR A 515 -20.68 -5.86 -17.57
N ASP A 516 -21.00 -6.41 -16.40
CA ASP A 516 -21.74 -5.69 -15.35
C ASP A 516 -20.83 -5.35 -14.15
N ILE A 517 -20.86 -4.09 -13.71
CA ILE A 517 -20.19 -3.65 -12.48
C ILE A 517 -21.26 -3.25 -11.48
N THR A 518 -21.25 -3.89 -10.31
CA THR A 518 -22.16 -3.57 -9.21
C THR A 518 -21.39 -3.26 -7.94
N ILE A 519 -21.57 -2.06 -7.41
CA ILE A 519 -21.10 -1.67 -6.08
C ILE A 519 -22.31 -1.73 -5.16
N ALA A 520 -22.49 -2.86 -4.47
CA ALA A 520 -23.65 -3.10 -3.62
C ALA A 520 -23.16 -3.48 -2.22
N ARG A 521 -23.47 -2.62 -1.24
CA ARG A 521 -23.02 -2.79 0.13
C ARG A 521 -24.19 -3.00 1.06
N THR A 522 -24.09 -3.96 1.98
CA THR A 522 -25.19 -4.34 2.89
C THR A 522 -25.01 -3.89 4.36
N ALA A 523 -23.83 -3.39 4.78
CA ALA A 523 -23.53 -2.94 6.15
C ALA A 523 -22.66 -1.65 6.19
N ALA A 524 -22.61 -0.88 7.29
CA ALA A 524 -21.92 0.42 7.46
C ALA A 524 -20.36 0.36 7.42
N GLY A 525 -19.63 1.43 6.99
CA GLY A 525 -18.18 1.43 6.60
C GLY A 525 -17.84 2.05 5.21
N THR A 526 -16.61 1.90 4.68
CA THR A 526 -16.19 2.43 3.36
C THR A 526 -16.01 1.31 2.33
N ALA A 527 -16.77 1.29 1.24
CA ALA A 527 -16.47 0.42 0.10
C ALA A 527 -15.37 1.11 -0.71
N GLY A 528 -14.11 0.69 -0.52
CA GLY A 528 -12.98 1.43 -1.08
C GLY A 528 -12.98 1.57 -2.61
N THR A 529 -12.03 2.36 -3.11
CA THR A 529 -11.96 2.84 -4.49
C THR A 529 -11.81 1.72 -5.53
N LEU A 530 -12.82 1.51 -6.38
CA LEU A 530 -12.62 0.77 -7.64
C LEU A 530 -11.91 1.68 -8.64
N THR A 531 -10.69 1.31 -9.04
CA THR A 531 -9.91 2.01 -10.08
C THR A 531 -9.89 1.16 -11.36
N LEU A 532 -10.37 1.72 -12.47
CA LEU A 532 -10.44 1.04 -13.77
C LEU A 532 -9.26 1.42 -14.67
N SER A 533 -8.92 0.58 -15.65
CA SER A 533 -7.78 0.77 -16.56
C SER A 533 -7.72 2.18 -17.19
N PRO A 534 -6.51 2.75 -17.42
CA PRO A 534 -6.31 4.04 -18.09
C PRO A 534 -6.70 4.07 -19.58
N THR A 535 -6.99 2.92 -20.19
CA THR A 535 -7.55 2.85 -21.54
C THR A 535 -9.08 2.90 -21.53
N ALA A 536 -9.69 3.30 -22.66
CA ALA A 536 -11.15 3.37 -22.75
C ALA A 536 -11.81 1.99 -22.52
N ASN A 537 -12.66 1.87 -21.50
CA ASN A 537 -13.36 0.62 -21.16
C ASN A 537 -14.82 0.71 -21.62
N THR A 538 -15.37 -0.38 -22.18
CA THR A 538 -16.81 -0.45 -22.49
C THR A 538 -17.46 -1.51 -21.60
N ILE A 539 -18.57 -1.16 -20.96
CA ILE A 539 -19.35 -2.05 -20.09
C ILE A 539 -20.82 -2.05 -20.49
N LYS A 540 -21.56 -3.06 -20.03
CA LYS A 540 -23.01 -3.15 -20.18
C LYS A 540 -23.69 -2.28 -19.13
N ASN A 541 -23.59 -2.67 -17.87
CA ASN A 541 -24.30 -2.02 -16.78
C ASN A 541 -23.31 -1.54 -15.71
N LEU A 542 -23.55 -0.34 -15.20
CA LEU A 542 -22.94 0.16 -13.97
C LEU A 542 -24.05 0.39 -12.95
N THR A 543 -23.98 -0.29 -11.82
CA THR A 543 -24.93 -0.12 -10.72
C THR A 543 -24.21 0.33 -9.45
N MET A 544 -24.55 1.53 -9.00
CA MET A 544 -24.13 2.11 -7.73
C MET A 544 -25.27 1.93 -6.72
N ASN A 545 -25.09 1.05 -5.73
CA ASN A 545 -26.07 0.78 -4.67
C ASN A 545 -25.39 0.58 -3.30
N ALA A 546 -24.44 1.43 -2.95
CA ALA A 546 -23.72 1.35 -1.69
C ALA A 546 -24.53 2.03 -0.56
N LEU A 547 -24.92 1.31 0.49
CA LEU A 547 -25.53 1.95 1.66
C LEU A 547 -24.49 2.87 2.36
N GLY A 548 -24.73 4.18 2.45
CA GLY A 548 -23.92 5.16 3.20
C GLY A 548 -22.78 5.86 2.43
N ALA A 549 -22.24 6.95 2.99
CA ALA A 549 -21.14 7.72 2.40
C ALA A 549 -19.87 6.87 2.27
N GLY A 550 -19.38 6.64 1.05
CA GLY A 550 -18.10 5.94 0.81
C GLY A 550 -18.10 4.79 -0.19
N GLY A 551 -19.16 4.56 -0.97
CA GLY A 551 -19.11 3.65 -2.14
C GLY A 551 -18.69 4.39 -3.40
N ASN A 552 -17.44 4.81 -3.48
CA ASN A 552 -16.95 5.65 -4.57
C ASN A 552 -16.12 4.83 -5.58
N ILE A 553 -16.34 5.04 -6.87
CA ILE A 553 -15.51 4.50 -7.96
C ILE A 553 -14.69 5.65 -8.53
N ALA A 554 -13.39 5.49 -8.76
CA ALA A 554 -12.61 6.45 -9.54
C ALA A 554 -12.23 5.85 -10.89
N LEU A 555 -12.50 6.58 -11.97
CA LEU A 555 -12.08 6.16 -13.31
C LEU A 555 -10.58 6.39 -13.46
N GLY A 556 -9.81 5.34 -13.77
CA GLY A 556 -8.41 5.49 -14.17
C GLY A 556 -8.25 5.79 -15.67
N GLY A 557 -9.27 5.45 -16.49
CA GLY A 557 -9.39 5.77 -17.92
C GLY A 557 -10.85 6.03 -18.30
N SER A 558 -11.10 6.54 -19.51
CA SER A 558 -12.47 6.79 -19.99
C SER A 558 -13.33 5.50 -19.99
N MET A 559 -14.63 5.64 -19.77
CA MET A 559 -15.58 4.51 -19.71
C MET A 559 -16.79 4.78 -20.61
N ASN A 560 -17.32 3.74 -21.25
CA ASN A 560 -18.58 3.75 -21.98
C ASN A 560 -19.57 2.74 -21.39
N ILE A 561 -20.83 3.11 -21.23
CA ILE A 561 -21.93 2.27 -20.70
C ILE A 561 -22.98 2.05 -21.81
N ASN A 562 -23.23 0.81 -22.20
CA ASN A 562 -24.16 0.46 -23.30
C ASN A 562 -25.58 0.10 -22.84
N GLY A 563 -25.72 -0.42 -21.63
CA GLY A 563 -26.97 -0.94 -21.08
C GLY A 563 -27.58 0.04 -20.08
N THR A 564 -27.35 -0.18 -18.79
CA THR A 564 -28.00 0.59 -17.73
C THR A 564 -26.96 1.25 -16.81
N PHE A 565 -27.14 2.54 -16.56
CA PHE A 565 -26.44 3.27 -15.50
C PHE A 565 -27.40 3.50 -14.32
N ASN A 566 -27.34 2.62 -13.32
CA ASN A 566 -28.19 2.71 -12.13
C ASN A 566 -27.44 3.46 -11.02
N LEU A 567 -27.80 4.72 -10.80
CA LEU A 567 -27.33 5.51 -9.67
C LEU A 567 -28.37 5.42 -8.56
N MET A 568 -28.22 4.46 -7.64
CA MET A 568 -29.08 4.37 -6.45
C MET A 568 -28.39 4.97 -5.23
N LYS A 569 -27.15 4.56 -4.92
CA LYS A 569 -26.32 5.10 -3.83
C LYS A 569 -24.81 4.98 -4.12
N GLY A 570 -24.03 6.05 -3.92
CA GLY A 570 -22.56 6.12 -4.13
C GLY A 570 -22.12 7.10 -5.23
N VAL A 571 -20.82 7.37 -5.33
CA VAL A 571 -20.27 8.41 -6.24
C VAL A 571 -19.35 7.82 -7.32
N VAL A 572 -19.47 8.27 -8.57
CA VAL A 572 -18.53 7.93 -9.66
C VAL A 572 -17.63 9.13 -9.94
N ILE A 573 -16.35 9.03 -9.63
CA ILE A 573 -15.34 10.07 -9.81
C ILE A 573 -14.70 9.95 -11.19
N THR A 574 -14.82 10.98 -12.02
CA THR A 574 -14.30 10.91 -13.40
C THR A 574 -12.80 11.16 -13.49
N GLY A 575 -12.20 11.91 -12.58
CA GLY A 575 -10.81 12.35 -12.75
C GLY A 575 -10.61 13.07 -14.09
N ALA A 576 -9.45 12.87 -14.72
CA ALA A 576 -9.15 13.37 -16.05
C ALA A 576 -9.74 12.51 -17.19
N ASN A 577 -10.79 11.72 -16.90
CA ASN A 577 -11.38 10.75 -17.82
C ASN A 577 -12.82 11.12 -18.18
N LEU A 578 -13.34 10.47 -19.22
CA LEU A 578 -14.70 10.66 -19.71
C LEU A 578 -15.57 9.43 -19.39
N LEU A 579 -16.66 9.64 -18.65
CA LEU A 579 -17.72 8.65 -18.46
C LEU A 579 -18.83 8.89 -19.50
N THR A 580 -19.05 7.95 -20.41
CA THR A 580 -20.04 8.05 -21.49
C THR A 580 -21.17 7.05 -21.30
N VAL A 581 -22.41 7.50 -21.39
CA VAL A 581 -23.61 6.67 -21.50
C VAL A 581 -24.02 6.67 -22.97
N ASN A 582 -23.96 5.51 -23.63
CA ASN A 582 -24.18 5.37 -25.07
C ASN A 582 -25.66 5.44 -25.44
N SER A 583 -25.94 5.63 -26.74
CA SER A 583 -27.31 5.69 -27.26
C SER A 583 -28.05 4.38 -26.97
N GLY A 584 -29.29 4.49 -26.52
CA GLY A 584 -30.12 3.35 -26.12
C GLY A 584 -29.89 2.86 -24.68
N ALA A 585 -28.87 3.36 -23.99
CA ALA A 585 -28.67 3.05 -22.58
C ALA A 585 -29.71 3.78 -21.70
N THR A 586 -30.11 3.14 -20.60
CA THR A 586 -31.05 3.71 -19.63
C THR A 586 -30.31 4.21 -18.40
N ILE A 587 -30.70 5.35 -17.86
CA ILE A 587 -30.21 5.84 -16.57
C ILE A 587 -31.34 5.77 -15.55
N THR A 588 -31.05 5.18 -14.39
CA THR A 588 -31.96 5.19 -13.24
C THR A 588 -31.38 6.15 -12.21
N TYR A 589 -32.18 7.14 -11.82
CA TYR A 589 -31.80 8.18 -10.88
C TYR A 589 -32.12 7.75 -9.44
N PRO A 590 -31.37 8.26 -8.44
CA PRO A 590 -31.65 7.96 -7.05
C PRO A 590 -32.95 8.66 -6.61
N SER A 591 -33.65 8.10 -5.62
CA SER A 591 -34.82 8.75 -5.01
C SER A 591 -34.48 10.08 -4.35
N SER A 592 -33.23 10.22 -3.88
CA SER A 592 -32.65 11.45 -3.37
C SER A 592 -31.39 11.80 -4.17
N PRO A 593 -31.26 13.01 -4.73
CA PRO A 593 -30.08 13.41 -5.50
C PRO A 593 -28.78 13.45 -4.69
N TYR A 594 -28.88 13.43 -3.36
CA TYR A 594 -27.72 13.37 -2.47
C TYR A 594 -27.14 11.97 -2.33
N ASP A 595 -27.91 10.94 -2.68
CA ASP A 595 -27.51 9.56 -2.46
C ASP A 595 -26.49 9.08 -3.51
N SER A 596 -26.57 9.58 -4.75
CA SER A 596 -25.71 9.09 -5.84
C SER A 596 -25.54 10.07 -7.00
N PHE A 597 -24.30 10.27 -7.46
CA PHE A 597 -23.97 11.17 -8.56
C PHE A 597 -22.59 10.88 -9.16
N VAL A 598 -22.25 11.59 -10.24
CA VAL A 598 -20.94 11.58 -10.90
C VAL A 598 -20.15 12.80 -10.45
N ALA A 599 -19.05 12.60 -9.74
CA ALA A 599 -18.16 13.69 -9.34
C ALA A 599 -17.11 13.96 -10.43
N THR A 600 -17.12 15.16 -10.99
CA THR A 600 -16.17 15.62 -12.00
C THR A 600 -15.00 16.33 -11.33
N CYS A 601 -14.30 15.57 -10.49
CA CYS A 601 -13.18 15.99 -9.64
C CYS A 601 -12.01 15.01 -9.77
N ASP A 602 -10.85 15.36 -9.24
CA ASP A 602 -9.74 14.41 -9.06
C ASP A 602 -10.07 13.37 -7.97
N ALA A 603 -9.21 12.36 -7.81
CA ALA A 603 -9.41 11.28 -6.83
C ALA A 603 -9.37 11.77 -5.37
N GLY A 604 -8.79 12.95 -5.10
CA GLY A 604 -8.79 13.60 -3.79
C GLY A 604 -10.07 14.39 -3.50
N GLY A 605 -10.99 14.46 -4.46
CA GLY A 605 -12.20 15.27 -4.35
C GLY A 605 -11.99 16.73 -4.69
N ASN A 606 -10.83 17.12 -5.21
CA ASN A 606 -10.60 18.49 -5.66
C ASN A 606 -11.20 18.68 -7.05
N PRO A 607 -11.90 19.79 -7.32
CA PRO A 607 -12.40 20.09 -8.65
C PRO A 607 -11.29 20.02 -9.69
N LEU A 608 -11.61 19.50 -10.89
CA LEU A 608 -10.63 19.39 -11.97
C LEU A 608 -10.05 20.78 -12.28
N THR A 609 -8.72 20.87 -12.30
CA THR A 609 -8.02 22.11 -12.61
C THR A 609 -7.99 22.36 -14.12
N ALA A 610 -7.61 23.58 -14.47
CA ALA A 610 -7.55 24.16 -15.81
C ALA A 610 -6.89 23.26 -16.91
N ALA A 611 -6.04 22.30 -16.54
CA ALA A 611 -5.43 21.35 -17.48
C ALA A 611 -6.45 20.36 -18.12
N GLY A 612 -7.57 20.06 -17.45
CA GLY A 612 -8.70 19.29 -18.02
C GLY A 612 -9.88 20.16 -18.47
N LEU A 613 -9.91 21.42 -18.02
CA LEU A 613 -10.96 22.40 -18.25
C LEU A 613 -10.34 23.73 -18.69
N SER A 614 -9.74 23.77 -19.89
CA SER A 614 -9.36 25.01 -20.58
C SER A 614 -8.57 26.01 -19.69
N ALA A 615 -7.24 25.95 -19.76
CA ALA A 615 -6.33 26.62 -18.82
C ALA A 615 -6.29 28.16 -18.85
N THR A 616 -7.16 28.79 -19.63
CA THR A 616 -7.26 30.25 -19.75
C THR A 616 -8.73 30.65 -19.83
N THR A 617 -9.05 31.89 -19.45
CA THR A 617 -10.41 32.46 -19.50
C THR A 617 -11.06 32.39 -20.89
N ASN A 618 -10.26 32.10 -21.94
CA ASN A 618 -10.63 32.28 -23.36
C ASN A 618 -10.66 30.97 -24.18
N THR A 619 -10.46 29.80 -23.58
CA THR A 619 -10.52 28.51 -24.31
C THR A 619 -11.88 27.82 -24.13
N THR A 620 -12.33 27.07 -25.15
CA THR A 620 -13.59 26.31 -25.11
C THR A 620 -13.37 24.96 -24.43
N PHE A 621 -14.41 24.45 -23.78
CA PHE A 621 -14.37 23.10 -23.22
C PHE A 621 -14.43 22.06 -24.35
N ALA A 622 -13.37 21.26 -24.47
CA ALA A 622 -13.20 20.28 -25.54
C ALA A 622 -14.04 19.00 -25.36
N GLY A 623 -14.72 18.81 -24.22
CA GLY A 623 -15.59 17.65 -24.01
C GLY A 623 -14.87 16.32 -23.80
N ASN A 624 -13.56 16.33 -23.58
CA ASN A 624 -12.74 15.10 -23.47
C ASN A 624 -12.68 14.49 -22.06
N VAL A 625 -13.28 15.15 -21.06
CA VAL A 625 -13.35 14.71 -19.66
C VAL A 625 -14.75 14.97 -19.11
N GLY A 626 -15.14 14.30 -18.04
CA GLY A 626 -16.42 14.51 -17.36
C GLY A 626 -17.47 13.46 -17.65
N PHE A 627 -18.74 13.87 -17.66
CA PHE A 627 -19.87 12.97 -17.88
C PHE A 627 -20.57 13.28 -19.21
N ARG A 628 -20.67 12.29 -20.09
CA ARG A 628 -21.28 12.39 -21.42
C ARG A 628 -22.50 11.48 -21.53
N MET A 629 -23.56 12.02 -22.10
CA MET A 629 -24.71 11.24 -22.56
C MET A 629 -24.80 11.37 -24.08
N MET A 630 -24.90 10.24 -24.77
CA MET A 630 -25.07 10.19 -26.23
C MET A 630 -26.56 10.28 -26.58
N ASP A 631 -26.86 10.80 -27.78
CA ASP A 631 -28.22 10.79 -28.36
C ASP A 631 -29.29 11.47 -27.48
N VAL A 632 -28.92 12.58 -26.82
CA VAL A 632 -29.87 13.43 -26.08
C VAL A 632 -30.80 14.10 -27.10
N LYS A 633 -32.10 13.79 -27.03
CA LYS A 633 -33.13 14.21 -28.01
C LYS A 633 -34.51 14.42 -27.38
N GLY A 634 -35.40 15.06 -28.13
CA GLY A 634 -36.81 15.25 -27.75
C GLY A 634 -37.06 16.50 -26.91
N PHE A 635 -38.29 16.62 -26.40
CA PHE A 635 -38.80 17.80 -25.68
C PHE A 635 -38.69 17.69 -24.15
N ALA A 636 -38.15 16.58 -23.62
CA ALA A 636 -38.01 16.34 -22.18
C ALA A 636 -36.60 16.73 -21.68
N TYR A 637 -36.53 17.20 -20.44
CA TYR A 637 -35.28 17.48 -19.77
C TYR A 637 -34.50 16.18 -19.48
N THR A 638 -33.29 16.08 -20.01
CA THR A 638 -32.34 15.01 -19.66
C THR A 638 -31.50 15.46 -18.49
N VAL A 639 -31.50 14.68 -17.40
CA VAL A 639 -30.80 15.02 -16.15
C VAL A 639 -29.41 14.39 -16.14
N PHE A 640 -28.42 15.20 -15.80
CA PHE A 640 -27.02 14.88 -15.57
C PHE A 640 -26.75 15.00 -14.06
N PRO A 641 -26.57 13.89 -13.33
CA PRO A 641 -26.30 13.92 -11.90
C PRO A 641 -24.80 14.17 -11.69
N VAL A 642 -24.36 15.42 -11.75
CA VAL A 642 -22.93 15.79 -11.75
C VAL A 642 -22.57 16.77 -10.62
N GLY A 643 -21.47 16.53 -9.93
CA GLY A 643 -20.97 17.39 -8.84
C GLY A 643 -19.48 17.73 -8.99
N PRO A 644 -19.00 18.84 -8.42
CA PRO A 644 -17.60 19.27 -8.53
C PRO A 644 -16.66 18.59 -7.52
N ASP A 645 -17.18 17.85 -6.53
CA ASP A 645 -16.43 17.16 -5.48
C ASP A 645 -17.20 15.95 -4.92
N LEU A 646 -16.67 15.31 -3.87
CA LEU A 646 -17.25 14.11 -3.24
C LEU A 646 -18.34 14.39 -2.20
N ALA A 647 -18.46 15.62 -1.72
CA ALA A 647 -19.29 15.99 -0.59
C ALA A 647 -20.61 16.65 -1.02
N ARG A 648 -20.69 17.15 -2.26
CA ARG A 648 -21.71 18.12 -2.69
C ARG A 648 -22.29 17.76 -4.06
N PRO A 649 -23.21 16.79 -4.13
CA PRO A 649 -23.96 16.51 -5.35
C PRO A 649 -24.76 17.74 -5.79
N ASN A 650 -24.76 17.98 -7.10
CA ASN A 650 -25.74 18.84 -7.75
C ASN A 650 -26.17 18.15 -9.06
N ARG A 651 -27.13 18.73 -9.75
CA ARG A 651 -27.60 18.22 -11.03
C ARG A 651 -27.60 19.32 -12.06
N MET A 652 -27.51 18.92 -13.31
CA MET A 652 -27.82 19.78 -14.46
C MET A 652 -28.90 19.07 -15.26
N ALA A 653 -29.83 19.81 -15.87
CA ALA A 653 -30.70 19.22 -16.87
C ALA A 653 -30.66 20.03 -18.16
N ILE A 654 -30.72 19.33 -19.29
CA ILE A 654 -30.64 19.95 -20.62
C ILE A 654 -31.81 19.44 -21.46
N ASN A 655 -32.44 20.36 -22.17
CA ASN A 655 -33.46 20.08 -23.17
C ASN A 655 -32.97 20.62 -24.51
N PRO A 656 -32.41 19.77 -25.39
CA PRO A 656 -31.87 20.25 -26.67
C PRO A 656 -32.95 20.58 -27.72
N GLN A 657 -34.24 20.23 -27.50
CA GLN A 657 -35.33 20.32 -28.50
C GLN A 657 -34.91 20.00 -29.94
N ASN A 658 -34.13 18.93 -30.09
CA ASN A 658 -33.60 18.51 -31.38
C ASN A 658 -34.10 17.08 -31.70
N ALA A 659 -34.48 16.87 -32.97
CA ALA A 659 -34.84 15.56 -33.50
C ALA A 659 -33.61 14.69 -33.81
N ALA A 660 -32.48 15.31 -34.17
CA ALA A 660 -31.19 14.64 -34.35
C ALA A 660 -30.50 14.49 -32.98
N GLY A 661 -30.32 13.27 -32.49
CA GLY A 661 -29.60 13.02 -31.24
C GLY A 661 -28.27 13.74 -31.16
N THR A 662 -27.97 14.36 -30.02
CA THR A 662 -26.70 15.07 -29.80
C THR A 662 -25.99 14.49 -28.59
N ALA A 663 -24.67 14.29 -28.67
CA ALA A 663 -23.89 13.92 -27.49
C ALA A 663 -23.57 15.17 -26.68
N ILE A 664 -23.91 15.16 -25.39
CA ILE A 664 -23.67 16.28 -24.49
C ILE A 664 -22.75 15.82 -23.37
N THR A 665 -21.67 16.56 -23.17
CA THR A 665 -20.67 16.34 -22.11
C THR A 665 -20.73 17.49 -21.12
N VAL A 666 -20.72 17.16 -19.82
CA VAL A 666 -20.81 18.12 -18.71
C VAL A 666 -19.67 17.90 -17.71
N VAL A 667 -19.10 19.00 -17.23
CA VAL A 667 -18.22 19.04 -16.06
C VAL A 667 -18.66 20.16 -15.12
N VAL A 668 -18.58 19.94 -13.82
CA VAL A 668 -18.80 20.97 -12.79
C VAL A 668 -17.47 21.29 -12.12
N GLY A 669 -17.09 22.56 -12.08
CA GLY A 669 -15.97 23.08 -11.32
C GLY A 669 -16.42 24.03 -10.21
N LYS A 670 -15.50 24.41 -9.32
CA LYS A 670 -15.70 25.49 -8.34
C LYS A 670 -15.10 26.79 -8.84
N GLY A 671 -15.75 27.90 -8.51
CA GLY A 671 -15.23 29.23 -8.77
C GLY A 671 -16.25 30.19 -9.35
N ASP A 672 -15.74 31.17 -10.09
CA ASP A 672 -16.48 32.29 -10.65
C ASP A 672 -16.24 32.42 -12.15
N ILE A 673 -17.27 32.82 -12.88
CA ILE A 673 -17.12 33.29 -14.25
C ILE A 673 -16.78 34.79 -14.19
N LEU A 674 -15.50 35.13 -14.33
CA LEU A 674 -15.01 36.51 -14.53
C LEU A 674 -15.05 37.46 -13.31
N ASN A 675 -14.89 36.95 -12.07
CA ASN A 675 -14.79 37.79 -10.87
C ASN A 675 -16.01 38.71 -10.66
N THR A 676 -17.21 38.13 -10.79
CA THR A 676 -18.50 38.76 -10.62
C THR A 676 -18.60 39.43 -9.24
N ALA A 677 -19.02 40.70 -9.20
CA ALA A 677 -19.16 41.49 -7.97
C ALA A 677 -20.44 41.19 -7.16
N GLN A 678 -21.32 40.34 -7.67
CA GLN A 678 -22.63 40.01 -7.08
C GLN A 678 -22.61 38.62 -6.45
N PRO A 679 -23.43 38.38 -5.40
CA PRO A 679 -23.56 37.07 -4.79
C PRO A 679 -23.91 36.01 -5.82
N LYS A 680 -23.12 34.94 -5.83
CA LYS A 680 -23.29 33.82 -6.76
C LYS A 680 -23.19 32.48 -6.06
N VAL A 681 -23.58 31.46 -6.80
CA VAL A 681 -23.21 30.08 -6.50
C VAL A 681 -21.77 29.89 -6.98
N SER A 682 -20.86 29.47 -6.09
CA SER A 682 -19.43 29.28 -6.39
C SER A 682 -19.15 28.04 -7.26
N ARG A 683 -19.84 27.90 -8.40
CA ARG A 683 -19.78 26.77 -9.32
C ARG A 683 -19.84 27.21 -10.78
N ILE A 684 -19.15 26.45 -11.62
CA ILE A 684 -19.12 26.64 -13.08
C ILE A 684 -19.47 25.31 -13.75
N TRP A 685 -20.50 25.30 -14.58
CA TRP A 685 -20.89 24.17 -15.42
C TRP A 685 -20.31 24.34 -16.82
N TYR A 686 -19.41 23.45 -17.21
CA TYR A 686 -18.82 23.37 -18.53
C TYR A 686 -19.63 22.38 -19.36
N VAL A 687 -20.07 22.79 -20.55
CA VAL A 687 -20.96 21.99 -21.40
C VAL A 687 -20.38 21.95 -22.80
N HIS A 688 -20.36 20.76 -23.40
CA HIS A 688 -19.91 20.52 -24.76
C HIS A 688 -20.89 19.64 -25.51
N ALA A 689 -21.35 20.09 -26.68
CA ALA A 689 -22.21 19.37 -27.59
C ALA A 689 -21.41 18.92 -28.83
N SER A 690 -21.54 17.65 -29.24
CA SER A 690 -20.73 17.08 -30.33
C SER A 690 -21.11 17.56 -31.74
N ASN A 691 -22.31 18.11 -31.92
CA ASN A 691 -22.79 18.60 -33.22
C ASN A 691 -22.78 20.13 -33.23
N THR A 692 -22.02 20.73 -34.16
CA THR A 692 -21.93 22.18 -34.34
C THR A 692 -23.13 22.77 -35.08
N ALA A 693 -23.95 21.93 -35.74
CA ALA A 693 -25.06 22.34 -36.58
C ALA A 693 -26.43 22.33 -35.88
N THR A 694 -26.51 21.94 -34.60
CA THR A 694 -27.79 21.81 -33.91
C THR A 694 -27.81 22.44 -32.53
N VAL A 695 -28.88 23.22 -32.35
CA VAL A 695 -29.10 24.24 -31.34
C VAL A 695 -29.32 23.56 -29.99
N MET A 696 -28.73 24.10 -28.91
CA MET A 696 -29.25 23.91 -27.55
C MET A 696 -30.55 24.71 -27.45
N SER A 697 -31.58 24.35 -28.23
CA SER A 697 -32.79 25.13 -28.35
C SER A 697 -33.67 24.88 -27.13
N SER A 698 -33.65 25.84 -26.20
CA SER A 698 -34.71 26.22 -25.24
C SER A 698 -34.63 25.83 -23.75
N GLY A 699 -33.60 25.14 -23.24
CA GLY A 699 -33.57 24.91 -21.78
C GLY A 699 -32.31 24.29 -21.18
N VAL A 700 -31.58 25.04 -20.35
CA VAL A 700 -30.55 24.54 -19.41
C VAL A 700 -31.01 24.83 -17.98
N ARG A 701 -31.08 23.81 -17.12
CA ARG A 701 -31.37 23.96 -15.70
C ARG A 701 -30.12 23.64 -14.87
N LEU A 702 -29.73 24.58 -14.02
CA LEU A 702 -28.63 24.41 -13.06
C LEU A 702 -29.25 24.30 -11.67
N TYR A 703 -29.16 23.12 -11.05
CA TYR A 703 -29.67 22.91 -9.69
C TYR A 703 -28.59 23.33 -8.70
N PHE A 704 -28.92 24.16 -7.70
CA PHE A 704 -27.90 24.79 -6.87
C PHE A 704 -28.16 24.82 -5.35
N THR A 705 -29.36 24.49 -4.86
CA THR A 705 -29.68 24.45 -3.41
C THR A 705 -29.75 23.03 -2.86
N LYS A 706 -29.63 22.93 -1.51
CA LYS A 706 -29.72 21.67 -0.74
C LYS A 706 -31.05 21.61 0.00
N TYR A 707 -31.80 20.53 -0.10
CA TYR A 707 -32.95 20.31 0.77
C TYR A 707 -32.49 19.87 2.17
N ASP A 708 -32.82 20.67 3.20
CA ASP A 708 -32.72 20.29 4.60
C ASP A 708 -34.13 20.03 5.14
N TRP A 709 -34.37 18.81 5.64
CA TRP A 709 -35.69 18.40 6.16
C TRP A 709 -36.08 19.19 7.43
N ASN A 710 -35.12 19.87 8.07
CA ASN A 710 -35.29 20.57 9.34
C ASN A 710 -35.18 22.11 9.22
N SER A 711 -34.94 22.68 8.04
CA SER A 711 -34.83 24.14 7.88
C SER A 711 -35.24 24.65 6.48
N PHE A 712 -35.69 25.90 6.40
CA PHE A 712 -36.10 26.58 5.15
C PHE A 712 -35.01 26.46 4.07
N HIS A 713 -35.21 25.67 3.00
CA HIS A 713 -34.50 25.57 1.69
C HIS A 713 -32.94 25.70 1.65
N PHE A 714 -32.30 25.84 2.80
CA PHE A 714 -30.96 26.42 3.01
C PHE A 714 -30.37 25.84 4.30
N GLY A 715 -30.17 24.52 4.34
CA GLY A 715 -29.55 23.86 5.50
C GLY A 715 -28.19 24.47 5.89
N SER A 716 -27.79 24.32 7.15
CA SER A 716 -26.61 24.95 7.79
C SER A 716 -25.22 24.60 7.23
N ALA A 717 -25.13 23.90 6.10
CA ALA A 717 -23.89 23.45 5.44
C ALA A 717 -23.67 24.20 4.10
N GLN A 718 -23.72 25.53 4.16
CA GLN A 718 -23.82 26.48 3.03
C GLN A 718 -22.48 26.93 2.42
N ASP A 719 -21.49 26.05 2.27
CA ASP A 719 -20.14 26.48 1.86
C ASP A 719 -19.97 26.90 0.38
N GLU A 720 -21.05 27.10 -0.40
CA GLU A 720 -20.98 27.36 -1.85
C GLU A 720 -21.94 28.43 -2.38
N ILE A 721 -22.70 29.08 -1.50
CA ILE A 721 -23.53 30.24 -1.84
C ILE A 721 -22.91 31.43 -1.13
N GLU A 722 -22.60 32.50 -1.86
CA GLU A 722 -21.99 33.69 -1.27
C GLU A 722 -22.98 34.47 -0.40
N ASP A 723 -22.46 35.13 0.64
CA ASP A 723 -23.25 35.99 1.53
C ASP A 723 -24.04 37.04 0.73
N GLY A 724 -25.32 37.18 1.05
CA GLY A 724 -26.22 38.11 0.36
C GLY A 724 -26.93 37.54 -0.87
N PHE A 725 -26.80 36.24 -1.15
CA PHE A 725 -27.55 35.58 -2.24
C PHE A 725 -29.07 35.65 -2.02
N ILE A 726 -29.81 36.00 -3.07
CA ILE A 726 -31.27 36.19 -3.07
C ILE A 726 -31.91 35.04 -3.88
N PRO A 727 -32.52 34.05 -3.23
CA PRO A 727 -33.06 32.87 -3.91
C PRO A 727 -34.18 33.17 -4.92
N SER A 728 -34.92 34.26 -4.71
CA SER A 728 -35.99 34.70 -5.60
C SER A 728 -35.50 35.49 -6.82
N ALA A 729 -34.20 35.75 -6.95
CA ALA A 729 -33.62 36.60 -7.98
C ALA A 729 -32.41 35.95 -8.68
N VAL A 730 -32.51 34.64 -8.94
CA VAL A 730 -31.41 33.87 -9.53
C VAL A 730 -31.51 33.84 -11.05
N PHE A 731 -30.37 34.06 -11.70
CA PHE A 731 -30.22 34.00 -13.15
C PHE A 731 -29.10 33.02 -13.52
N VAL A 732 -29.16 32.49 -14.75
CA VAL A 732 -28.06 31.70 -15.34
C VAL A 732 -27.17 32.63 -16.16
N GLY A 733 -25.93 32.79 -15.73
CA GLY A 733 -24.89 33.51 -16.45
C GLY A 733 -24.16 32.57 -17.40
N ARG A 734 -24.10 32.92 -18.69
CA ARG A 734 -23.33 32.19 -19.71
C ARG A 734 -22.15 33.04 -20.17
N LYS A 735 -20.95 32.44 -20.21
CA LYS A 735 -19.75 33.11 -20.73
C LYS A 735 -19.94 33.47 -22.20
N ASP A 736 -19.80 34.75 -22.51
CA ASP A 736 -19.56 35.21 -23.87
C ASP A 736 -18.09 34.99 -24.25
N TYR A 737 -17.84 34.34 -25.38
CA TYR A 737 -16.50 34.15 -25.91
C TYR A 737 -16.12 35.21 -26.95
N THR A 738 -17.10 36.01 -27.40
CA THR A 738 -16.90 37.17 -28.28
C THR A 738 -16.67 38.45 -27.48
N ASP A 739 -17.15 38.50 -26.23
CA ASP A 739 -16.92 39.57 -25.26
C ASP A 739 -16.22 39.03 -24.00
N LEU A 740 -14.98 39.46 -23.80
CA LEU A 740 -14.09 38.92 -22.77
C LEU A 740 -14.53 39.28 -21.34
N GLU A 741 -15.37 40.29 -21.15
CA GLU A 741 -15.74 40.82 -19.83
C GLU A 741 -17.22 40.57 -19.45
N HIS A 742 -18.06 40.06 -20.36
CA HIS A 742 -19.52 40.06 -20.17
C HIS A 742 -20.19 38.66 -20.22
N LEU A 743 -21.38 38.57 -19.59
CA LEU A 743 -22.33 37.44 -19.60
C LEU A 743 -23.54 37.78 -20.48
N THR A 744 -24.09 36.83 -21.24
CA THR A 744 -25.00 37.15 -22.38
C THR A 744 -26.52 36.98 -22.20
N HIS A 745 -27.08 36.54 -21.06
CA HIS A 745 -28.55 36.33 -21.04
C HIS A 745 -29.28 36.23 -19.68
N ARG A 746 -30.60 36.48 -19.70
CA ARG A 746 -31.57 36.34 -18.59
C ARG A 746 -32.69 35.34 -18.92
N SER A 747 -33.00 34.45 -17.99
CA SER A 747 -34.31 33.78 -17.86
C SER A 747 -34.56 33.51 -16.36
N PHE A 748 -35.82 33.57 -15.94
CA PHE A 748 -36.21 33.57 -14.53
C PHE A 748 -36.03 32.20 -13.86
N ALA A 749 -35.63 32.19 -12.59
CA ALA A 749 -35.79 31.03 -11.71
C ALA A 749 -37.27 30.62 -11.66
N LYS A 750 -37.54 29.32 -11.76
CA LYS A 750 -38.88 28.74 -11.66
C LYS A 750 -38.79 27.59 -10.67
N ASP A 751 -39.71 27.53 -9.71
CA ASP A 751 -39.86 26.36 -8.85
C ASP A 751 -40.46 25.20 -9.65
N ILE A 752 -39.95 23.98 -9.48
CA ILE A 752 -40.71 22.76 -9.85
C ILE A 752 -41.66 22.47 -8.68
N GLY A 753 -42.96 22.77 -8.85
CA GLY A 753 -44.01 22.00 -8.18
C GLY A 753 -44.16 20.66 -8.92
N VAL A 754 -44.27 19.48 -8.29
CA VAL A 754 -45.18 19.13 -7.19
C VAL A 754 -44.71 17.86 -6.42
N LEU A 755 -45.10 17.78 -5.12
CA LEU A 755 -45.21 16.65 -4.14
C LEU A 755 -43.91 16.03 -3.57
N ASN A 756 -43.51 16.50 -2.36
CA ASN A 756 -42.50 15.97 -1.40
C ASN A 756 -41.00 16.37 -1.58
N GLY A 757 -40.63 17.62 -1.24
CA GLY A 757 -39.23 18.00 -0.84
C GLY A 757 -38.30 18.55 -1.94
N ALA A 758 -38.30 19.87 -2.17
CA ALA A 758 -37.78 20.52 -3.39
C ALA A 758 -36.29 20.92 -3.40
N GLU A 759 -35.63 20.80 -4.57
CA GLU A 759 -34.35 21.48 -4.90
C GLU A 759 -34.61 22.69 -5.81
N ASP A 760 -33.95 23.82 -5.57
CA ASP A 760 -34.05 25.02 -6.42
C ASP A 760 -33.08 24.96 -7.60
N TYR A 761 -33.53 25.53 -8.73
CA TYR A 761 -32.73 25.60 -9.94
C TYR A 761 -32.92 26.92 -10.70
N ALA A 762 -31.90 27.27 -11.49
CA ALA A 762 -31.92 28.41 -12.38
C ALA A 762 -32.08 27.89 -13.81
N GLU A 763 -33.03 28.44 -14.57
CA GLU A 763 -33.32 28.02 -15.94
C GLU A 763 -32.83 29.07 -16.94
N TYR A 764 -32.08 28.60 -17.93
CA TYR A 764 -31.72 29.35 -19.12
C TYR A 764 -32.58 28.84 -20.29
N ALA A 765 -33.58 29.63 -20.70
CA ALA A 765 -34.39 29.35 -21.87
C ALA A 765 -33.85 30.15 -23.06
N VAL A 766 -33.54 29.46 -24.16
CA VAL A 766 -33.12 30.08 -25.42
C VAL A 766 -34.35 30.30 -26.29
N ASN A 767 -34.65 31.55 -26.65
CA ASN A 767 -35.74 31.84 -27.59
C ASN A 767 -35.48 31.16 -28.94
N ALA A 768 -36.53 30.54 -29.49
CA ALA A 768 -36.48 29.83 -30.77
C ALA A 768 -35.84 30.70 -31.86
N GLY A 769 -34.74 30.23 -32.46
CA GLY A 769 -34.02 30.91 -33.55
C GLY A 769 -32.67 31.54 -33.20
N SER A 770 -32.23 31.53 -31.93
CA SER A 770 -30.90 32.00 -31.54
C SER A 770 -29.89 30.84 -31.44
N SER A 771 -28.73 30.99 -32.09
CA SER A 771 -27.69 29.96 -32.14
C SER A 771 -26.85 29.94 -30.86
N VAL A 772 -26.72 28.75 -30.29
CA VAL A 772 -25.87 28.48 -29.12
C VAL A 772 -24.73 27.62 -29.65
N PRO A 773 -23.51 28.16 -29.84
CA PRO A 773 -22.35 27.38 -30.23
C PRO A 773 -22.12 26.10 -29.39
N ALA A 774 -21.34 25.17 -29.90
CA ALA A 774 -21.24 23.84 -29.30
C ALA A 774 -20.70 23.80 -27.85
N TYR A 775 -20.08 24.86 -27.32
CA TYR A 775 -19.30 24.83 -26.07
C TYR A 775 -19.55 26.03 -25.15
N TYR A 776 -19.88 25.83 -23.86
CA TYR A 776 -20.16 26.90 -22.89
C TYR A 776 -19.70 26.67 -21.46
N LYS A 777 -19.46 27.79 -20.76
CA LYS A 777 -19.37 27.90 -19.29
C LYS A 777 -20.62 28.59 -18.76
N PHE A 778 -21.31 27.98 -17.80
CA PHE A 778 -22.49 28.51 -17.14
C PHE A 778 -22.28 28.66 -15.63
N SER A 779 -22.94 29.63 -15.01
CA SER A 779 -22.98 29.84 -13.56
C SER A 779 -24.38 30.28 -13.14
N ALA A 780 -24.71 30.14 -11.85
CA ALA A 780 -25.95 30.63 -11.27
C ALA A 780 -25.63 31.74 -10.26
N GLY A 781 -26.34 32.86 -10.31
CA GLY A 781 -26.04 34.01 -9.47
C GLY A 781 -27.14 35.06 -9.48
N ASN A 782 -27.06 36.00 -8.53
CA ASN A 782 -27.90 37.19 -8.52
C ASN A 782 -27.34 38.24 -9.47
N PHE A 783 -27.29 37.88 -10.75
CA PHE A 783 -26.82 38.77 -11.80
C PHE A 783 -27.82 39.93 -11.92
N GLU A 784 -27.59 41.06 -11.24
CA GLU A 784 -28.48 42.20 -11.42
C GLU A 784 -28.46 42.59 -12.90
N THR A 785 -29.63 42.99 -13.38
CA THR A 785 -29.72 43.74 -14.62
C THR A 785 -28.69 44.86 -14.57
N ILE A 786 -27.84 44.99 -15.59
CA ILE A 786 -27.36 46.30 -15.97
C ILE A 786 -28.64 47.10 -16.29
N VAL A 787 -29.20 47.78 -15.29
CA VAL A 787 -29.80 49.07 -15.56
C VAL A 787 -28.60 49.88 -15.96
N LEU A 788 -28.52 50.20 -17.25
CA LEU A 788 -27.52 51.11 -17.76
C LEU A 788 -27.49 52.29 -16.79
N PRO A 789 -26.36 52.65 -16.17
CA PRO A 789 -26.31 53.84 -15.36
C PRO A 789 -26.48 55.01 -16.32
N LEU A 790 -27.71 55.45 -16.50
CA LEU A 790 -27.99 56.81 -16.91
C LEU A 790 -27.36 57.71 -15.83
N GLN A 791 -26.84 58.87 -16.21
CA GLN A 791 -27.24 60.16 -15.61
C GLN A 791 -26.29 61.32 -15.99
N VAL A 792 -25.02 61.16 -16.39
CA VAL A 792 -24.22 62.32 -16.90
C VAL A 792 -23.46 61.94 -18.16
N SER A 793 -23.81 62.52 -19.31
CA SER A 793 -23.09 62.25 -20.57
C SER A 793 -21.74 62.94 -20.64
N ARG A 794 -21.59 64.08 -19.95
CA ARG A 794 -20.35 64.83 -19.93
C ARG A 794 -20.25 65.69 -18.67
N ILE A 795 -19.05 65.73 -18.10
CA ILE A 795 -18.65 66.70 -17.08
C ILE A 795 -17.30 67.30 -17.52
N LYS A 796 -17.10 68.59 -17.27
CA LYS A 796 -15.86 69.33 -17.56
C LYS A 796 -15.58 70.32 -16.43
N ALA A 797 -14.31 70.53 -16.12
CA ALA A 797 -13.85 71.63 -15.28
C ALA A 797 -12.80 72.46 -16.03
N SER A 798 -12.88 73.80 -15.95
CA SER A 798 -11.92 74.72 -16.56
C SER A 798 -11.60 75.91 -15.65
N VAL A 799 -10.42 76.52 -15.84
CA VAL A 799 -9.99 77.70 -15.08
C VAL A 799 -10.41 78.97 -15.82
N GLU A 800 -11.17 79.83 -15.15
CA GLU A 800 -11.50 81.18 -15.64
C GLU A 800 -11.26 82.21 -14.52
N ASN A 801 -10.44 83.23 -14.78
CA ASN A 801 -10.09 84.30 -13.83
C ASN A 801 -9.61 83.83 -12.43
N GLY A 802 -8.98 82.65 -12.37
CA GLY A 802 -8.48 82.05 -11.12
C GLY A 802 -9.54 81.29 -10.30
N THR A 803 -10.73 81.10 -10.86
CA THR A 803 -11.81 80.26 -10.30
C THR A 803 -12.00 79.01 -11.16
N ALA A 804 -12.58 77.96 -10.59
CA ALA A 804 -12.88 76.73 -11.33
C ALA A 804 -14.35 76.72 -11.76
N VAL A 805 -14.60 76.62 -13.06
CA VAL A 805 -15.94 76.49 -13.64
C VAL A 805 -16.19 75.02 -13.92
N ILE A 806 -17.25 74.44 -13.33
CA ILE A 806 -17.63 73.03 -13.46
C ILE A 806 -18.94 72.99 -14.24
N GLU A 807 -18.92 72.31 -15.38
CA GLU A 807 -20.06 72.16 -16.29
C GLU A 807 -20.41 70.68 -16.46
N TRP A 808 -21.70 70.33 -16.48
CA TRP A 808 -22.15 68.97 -16.78
C TRP A 808 -23.43 68.94 -17.61
N LEU A 809 -23.58 67.87 -18.38
CA LEU A 809 -24.71 67.60 -19.26
C LEU A 809 -25.45 66.33 -18.81
N MET A 810 -26.75 66.47 -18.58
CA MET A 810 -27.65 65.38 -18.24
C MET A 810 -28.28 64.82 -19.52
N THR A 811 -28.49 63.50 -19.59
CA THR A 811 -29.19 62.86 -20.73
C THR A 811 -30.67 62.62 -20.45
N ASP A 812 -31.07 62.48 -19.19
CA ASP A 812 -32.47 62.40 -18.77
C ASP A 812 -32.60 62.78 -17.28
N GLU A 813 -33.57 63.65 -16.99
CA GLU A 813 -33.82 64.25 -15.66
C GLU A 813 -35.16 63.82 -15.03
N THR A 814 -35.84 62.82 -15.61
CA THR A 814 -37.23 62.44 -15.28
C THR A 814 -37.43 62.14 -13.79
N ASN A 815 -36.40 61.67 -13.06
CA ASN A 815 -36.49 61.36 -11.63
C ASN A 815 -35.47 62.10 -10.74
N VAL A 816 -34.87 63.20 -11.21
CA VAL A 816 -33.86 63.93 -10.41
C VAL A 816 -34.51 64.99 -9.51
N GLN A 817 -34.11 65.03 -8.24
CA GLN A 817 -34.50 66.07 -7.30
C GLN A 817 -33.46 67.21 -7.29
N LYS A 818 -32.17 66.88 -7.13
CA LYS A 818 -31.10 67.88 -7.04
C LYS A 818 -29.72 67.31 -7.35
N TYR A 819 -28.82 68.21 -7.72
CA TYR A 819 -27.39 67.99 -7.91
C TYR A 819 -26.59 68.65 -6.78
N VAL A 820 -25.56 67.96 -6.29
CA VAL A 820 -24.56 68.50 -5.37
C VAL A 820 -23.20 68.37 -6.05
N VAL A 821 -22.56 69.50 -6.33
CA VAL A 821 -21.18 69.49 -6.85
C VAL A 821 -20.25 69.28 -5.66
N GLU A 822 -19.43 68.23 -5.74
CA GLU A 822 -18.48 67.90 -4.69
C GLU A 822 -17.03 68.04 -5.18
N ARG A 823 -16.17 68.55 -4.30
CA ARG A 823 -14.73 68.74 -4.53
C ARG A 823 -13.90 67.89 -3.57
N SER A 824 -12.80 67.35 -4.07
CA SER A 824 -11.77 66.64 -3.31
C SER A 824 -10.36 67.14 -3.65
N ALA A 825 -9.46 67.10 -2.66
CA ALA A 825 -8.03 67.36 -2.84
C ALA A 825 -7.23 66.11 -3.25
N ASN A 826 -7.78 64.91 -3.00
CA ASN A 826 -7.06 63.63 -3.16
C ASN A 826 -7.78 62.61 -4.04
N GLY A 827 -8.96 62.96 -4.58
CA GLY A 827 -9.77 62.07 -5.41
C GLY A 827 -10.56 61.00 -4.63
N HIS A 828 -10.49 60.98 -3.29
CA HIS A 828 -11.17 60.01 -2.43
C HIS A 828 -12.18 60.65 -1.47
N ASN A 829 -11.79 61.73 -0.78
CA ASN A 829 -12.63 62.42 0.20
C ASN A 829 -13.29 63.65 -0.44
N PHE A 830 -14.58 63.56 -0.75
CA PHE A 830 -15.34 64.61 -1.43
C PHE A 830 -16.20 65.41 -0.45
N SER A 831 -16.24 66.72 -0.65
CA SER A 831 -17.04 67.67 0.15
C SER A 831 -17.92 68.50 -0.79
N GLY A 832 -19.19 68.70 -0.42
CA GLY A 832 -20.13 69.50 -1.23
C GLY A 832 -19.74 70.97 -1.25
N ILE A 833 -19.67 71.57 -2.43
CA ILE A 833 -19.33 72.99 -2.64
C ILE A 833 -20.48 73.81 -3.24
N ALA A 834 -21.44 73.16 -3.91
CA ALA A 834 -22.63 73.80 -4.44
C ALA A 834 -23.79 72.80 -4.55
N GLN A 835 -25.03 73.29 -4.51
CA GLN A 835 -26.24 72.49 -4.73
C GLN A 835 -27.15 73.20 -5.72
N LEU A 836 -27.63 72.48 -6.74
CA LEU A 836 -28.55 72.98 -7.77
C LEU A 836 -29.80 72.09 -7.80
N ALA A 837 -30.98 72.67 -7.94
CA ALA A 837 -32.20 71.90 -8.19
C ALA A 837 -32.24 71.43 -9.66
N ALA A 838 -32.82 70.26 -9.93
CA ALA A 838 -33.07 69.83 -11.31
C ALA A 838 -34.25 70.62 -11.91
N ASN A 839 -34.14 71.02 -13.18
CA ASN A 839 -35.20 71.76 -13.86
C ASN A 839 -36.43 70.85 -14.09
N ALA A 840 -37.61 71.28 -13.65
CA ALA A 840 -38.82 70.44 -13.62
C ALA A 840 -39.60 70.36 -14.95
N VAL A 841 -38.96 70.61 -16.11
CA VAL A 841 -39.65 70.66 -17.41
C VAL A 841 -39.23 69.48 -18.30
N VAL A 842 -40.22 68.79 -18.85
CA VAL A 842 -40.13 67.55 -19.62
C VAL A 842 -39.25 67.71 -20.89
N ALA A 843 -38.06 67.08 -20.86
CA ALA A 843 -37.10 66.68 -21.93
C ALA A 843 -36.83 67.59 -23.16
N PRO A 844 -35.57 67.67 -23.67
CA PRO A 844 -34.39 66.83 -23.35
C PRO A 844 -33.20 67.61 -22.75
N ALA A 845 -32.32 66.90 -22.05
CA ALA A 845 -30.96 67.27 -21.65
C ALA A 845 -30.71 68.69 -21.09
N GLY A 846 -30.58 68.81 -19.77
CA GLY A 846 -30.14 70.05 -19.10
C GLY A 846 -28.61 70.16 -19.03
N THR A 847 -28.07 71.30 -19.49
CA THR A 847 -26.68 71.71 -19.20
C THR A 847 -26.68 72.56 -17.94
N TYR A 848 -25.81 72.22 -16.99
CA TYR A 848 -25.65 72.94 -15.73
C TYR A 848 -24.20 73.37 -15.57
N ALA A 849 -24.01 74.51 -14.90
CA ALA A 849 -22.69 75.00 -14.55
C ALA A 849 -22.70 75.60 -13.15
N THR A 850 -21.56 75.51 -12.46
CA THR A 850 -21.30 76.22 -11.21
C THR A 850 -19.84 76.67 -11.16
N THR A 851 -19.56 77.69 -10.35
CA THR A 851 -18.19 78.17 -10.14
C THR A 851 -17.75 77.88 -8.72
N ASP A 852 -16.63 77.19 -8.56
CA ASP A 852 -15.86 77.20 -7.32
C ASP A 852 -14.97 78.45 -7.31
N HIS A 853 -15.37 79.44 -6.51
CA HIS A 853 -14.66 80.70 -6.37
C HIS A 853 -13.36 80.60 -5.56
N PHE A 854 -13.14 79.48 -4.87
CA PHE A 854 -11.99 79.25 -4.01
C PHE A 854 -11.39 77.85 -4.24
N PRO A 855 -10.99 77.51 -5.48
CA PRO A 855 -10.44 76.19 -5.75
C PRO A 855 -9.09 76.03 -5.03
N LEU A 856 -8.76 74.80 -4.63
CA LEU A 856 -7.51 74.51 -3.94
C LEU A 856 -6.33 74.76 -4.90
N GLN A 857 -5.15 75.09 -4.36
CA GLN A 857 -3.95 75.17 -5.19
C GLN A 857 -3.50 73.76 -5.60
N GLY A 858 -3.10 73.57 -6.86
CA GLY A 858 -2.80 72.25 -7.41
C GLY A 858 -4.04 71.50 -7.92
N LYS A 859 -4.00 70.16 -7.88
CA LYS A 859 -5.08 69.31 -8.40
C LYS A 859 -6.35 69.36 -7.55
N ASN A 860 -7.46 69.71 -8.18
CA ASN A 860 -8.81 69.62 -7.64
C ASN A 860 -9.59 68.55 -8.40
N TYR A 861 -10.29 67.69 -7.67
CA TYR A 861 -11.12 66.63 -8.23
C TYR A 861 -12.58 66.99 -8.03
N TYR A 862 -13.38 67.05 -9.09
CA TYR A 862 -14.79 67.40 -9.03
C TYR A 862 -15.67 66.24 -9.51
N ARG A 863 -16.81 66.04 -8.85
CA ARG A 863 -17.88 65.13 -9.29
C ARG A 863 -19.26 65.71 -8.97
N ILE A 864 -20.28 65.26 -9.67
CA ILE A 864 -21.69 65.58 -9.40
C ILE A 864 -22.30 64.43 -8.61
N LYS A 865 -22.81 64.71 -7.43
CA LYS A 865 -23.68 63.82 -6.66
C LYS A 865 -25.13 64.13 -7.03
N ILE A 866 -25.85 63.12 -7.50
CA ILE A 866 -27.22 63.23 -7.99
C ILE A 866 -28.13 62.60 -6.95
N ILE A 867 -29.18 63.29 -6.57
CA ILE A 867 -30.17 62.81 -5.61
C ILE A 867 -31.51 62.78 -6.32
N THR A 868 -32.12 61.60 -6.41
CA THR A 868 -33.41 61.39 -7.07
C THR A 868 -34.58 61.72 -6.13
N ARG A 869 -35.80 61.84 -6.67
CA ARG A 869 -37.00 62.15 -5.87
C ARG A 869 -37.37 61.05 -4.87
N ASP A 870 -36.94 59.81 -5.11
CA ASP A 870 -37.03 58.66 -4.20
C ASP A 870 -35.84 58.55 -3.22
N GLY A 871 -34.95 59.54 -3.19
CA GLY A 871 -33.85 59.63 -2.21
C GLY A 871 -32.61 58.82 -2.54
N LYS A 872 -32.54 58.16 -3.72
CA LYS A 872 -31.34 57.43 -4.16
C LYS A 872 -30.24 58.40 -4.57
N ILE A 873 -29.00 57.96 -4.37
CA ILE A 873 -27.80 58.74 -4.63
C ILE A 873 -26.97 58.05 -5.71
N SER A 874 -26.58 58.80 -6.74
CA SER A 874 -25.61 58.38 -7.76
C SER A 874 -24.56 59.47 -8.00
N TYR A 875 -23.47 59.14 -8.69
CA TYR A 875 -22.35 60.07 -8.92
C TYR A 875 -21.93 60.08 -10.40
N SER A 876 -21.46 61.24 -10.88
CA SER A 876 -20.80 61.36 -12.20
C SER A 876 -19.37 60.79 -12.17
N ALA A 877 -18.74 60.72 -13.35
CA ALA A 877 -17.30 60.62 -13.46
C ALA A 877 -16.60 61.79 -12.72
N VAL A 878 -15.38 61.54 -12.23
CA VAL A 878 -14.55 62.55 -11.57
C VAL A 878 -13.69 63.26 -12.62
N VAL A 879 -13.72 64.59 -12.66
CA VAL A 879 -12.83 65.41 -13.49
C VAL A 879 -11.76 66.09 -12.64
N VAL A 880 -10.56 66.22 -13.19
CA VAL A 880 -9.42 66.84 -12.50
C VAL A 880 -9.11 68.20 -13.14
N LEU A 881 -8.94 69.21 -12.31
CA LEU A 881 -8.52 70.56 -12.70
C LEU A 881 -7.33 71.01 -11.85
N ASP A 882 -6.24 71.40 -12.49
CA ASP A 882 -5.03 71.86 -11.81
C ASP A 882 -4.98 73.41 -11.77
N ILE A 883 -4.97 73.99 -10.57
CA ILE A 883 -4.88 75.44 -10.35
C ILE A 883 -3.43 75.81 -10.03
N ASN A 884 -2.67 76.20 -11.07
CA ASN A 884 -1.30 76.68 -10.96
C ASN A 884 -1.19 78.16 -11.38
N THR A 885 -1.69 79.09 -10.55
CA THR A 885 -1.50 80.54 -10.76
C THR A 885 -0.71 81.15 -9.60
N GLY A 886 0.59 81.40 -9.84
CA GLY A 886 1.55 81.92 -8.86
C GLY A 886 1.44 83.42 -8.58
N SER A 887 0.38 83.87 -7.92
CA SER A 887 0.27 85.27 -7.45
C SER A 887 -0.15 85.33 -5.98
N SER A 888 0.79 85.72 -5.10
CA SER A 888 0.53 86.01 -3.69
C SER A 888 -0.47 87.16 -3.53
N ARG A 889 -1.59 86.91 -2.86
CA ARG A 889 -2.67 87.90 -2.63
C ARG A 889 -2.73 88.34 -1.16
N VAL A 890 -2.93 89.64 -0.95
CA VAL A 890 -3.34 90.21 0.34
C VAL A 890 -4.84 90.49 0.25
N VAL A 891 -5.60 90.09 1.26
CA VAL A 891 -7.06 90.31 1.31
C VAL A 891 -7.38 91.08 2.59
N MET A 892 -8.10 92.19 2.46
CA MET A 892 -8.66 92.87 3.62
C MET A 892 -9.86 92.08 4.12
N LEU A 893 -9.89 91.77 5.40
CA LEU A 893 -10.96 90.98 5.99
C LEU A 893 -12.19 91.86 6.31
N GLN A 894 -12.01 93.17 6.38
CA GLN A 894 -13.10 94.12 6.63
C GLN A 894 -12.85 95.49 5.97
N ASN A 895 -13.92 96.06 5.40
CA ASN A 895 -14.02 97.44 4.94
C ASN A 895 -15.53 97.78 4.86
N PRO A 896 -16.08 98.74 5.64
CA PRO A 896 -15.38 99.74 6.45
C PRO A 896 -14.63 99.18 7.66
N VAL A 897 -13.54 99.84 8.06
CA VAL A 897 -12.75 99.54 9.25
C VAL A 897 -13.46 100.14 10.46
N LYS A 898 -13.91 99.28 11.36
CA LYS A 898 -14.61 99.68 12.60
C LYS A 898 -13.69 99.61 13.80
N ASN A 899 -13.93 100.47 14.79
CA ASN A 899 -13.15 100.53 16.04
C ASN A 899 -11.65 100.74 15.81
N HIS A 900 -11.26 101.37 14.71
CA HIS A 900 -9.87 101.64 14.33
C HIS A 900 -8.95 100.41 14.27
N LEU A 901 -9.49 99.21 14.05
CA LEU A 901 -8.71 97.98 13.93
C LEU A 901 -8.74 97.46 12.49
N LEU A 902 -7.62 97.46 11.79
CA LEU A 902 -7.52 96.97 10.42
C LEU A 902 -7.12 95.50 10.40
N ASN A 903 -8.01 94.62 9.91
CA ASN A 903 -7.78 93.19 9.81
C ASN A 903 -7.44 92.78 8.37
N ILE A 904 -6.26 92.17 8.16
CA ILE A 904 -5.75 91.77 6.85
C ILE A 904 -5.26 90.32 6.87
N ARG A 905 -5.34 89.61 5.74
CA ARG A 905 -4.84 88.24 5.60
C ARG A 905 -3.92 88.10 4.39
N PHE A 906 -2.86 87.34 4.55
CA PHE A 906 -1.89 87.05 3.50
C PHE A 906 -2.01 85.60 3.02
N SER A 907 -1.96 85.38 1.70
CA SER A 907 -1.83 84.05 1.10
C SER A 907 -0.37 83.84 0.66
N THR A 908 0.40 83.15 1.51
CA THR A 908 1.78 82.67 1.29
C THR A 908 2.77 83.74 0.76
N ILE A 909 3.49 84.38 1.69
CA ILE A 909 4.52 85.40 1.41
C ILE A 909 5.87 84.91 1.99
N PRO A 910 7.01 85.11 1.31
CA PRO A 910 8.35 84.83 1.87
C PRO A 910 8.64 85.61 3.16
N ALA A 911 9.53 85.09 4.01
CA ALA A 911 9.89 85.74 5.27
C ALA A 911 10.63 87.07 5.03
N GLY A 912 10.09 88.19 5.54
CA GLY A 912 10.72 89.51 5.48
C GLY A 912 9.81 90.62 6.03
N LYS A 913 10.15 91.90 5.75
CA LYS A 913 9.42 93.08 6.26
C LYS A 913 8.31 93.49 5.30
N ILE A 914 7.08 93.60 5.80
CA ILE A 914 5.95 94.15 5.04
C ILE A 914 5.75 95.60 5.46
N HIS A 915 5.71 96.50 4.49
CA HIS A 915 5.46 97.92 4.70
C HIS A 915 3.99 98.23 4.41
N LEU A 916 3.31 98.83 5.39
CA LEU A 916 1.94 99.29 5.31
C LEU A 916 1.90 100.81 5.44
N SER A 917 1.17 101.50 4.57
CA SER A 917 0.86 102.92 4.73
C SER A 917 -0.59 103.23 4.39
N LEU A 918 -1.27 104.02 5.23
CA LEU A 918 -2.50 104.71 4.82
C LEU A 918 -2.13 106.10 4.33
N ASN A 919 -2.64 106.44 3.16
CA ASN A 919 -2.48 107.74 2.54
C ASN A 919 -3.84 108.44 2.42
N ASP A 920 -3.85 109.76 2.56
CA ASP A 920 -5.02 110.57 2.20
C ASP A 920 -5.30 110.48 0.68
N LEU A 921 -6.42 111.05 0.24
CA LEU A 921 -6.81 111.02 -1.18
C LEU A 921 -5.87 111.82 -2.10
N ASN A 922 -5.01 112.67 -1.53
CA ASN A 922 -3.97 113.40 -2.25
C ASN A 922 -2.65 112.62 -2.30
N GLY A 923 -2.58 111.44 -1.68
CA GLY A 923 -1.43 110.54 -1.69
C GLY A 923 -0.42 110.78 -0.56
N ASN A 924 -0.69 111.70 0.37
CA ASN A 924 0.18 111.95 1.51
C ASN A 924 -0.02 110.87 2.59
N PRO A 925 1.06 110.30 3.16
CA PRO A 925 0.96 109.26 4.18
C PRO A 925 0.48 109.83 5.52
N VAL A 926 -0.66 109.36 6.01
CA VAL A 926 -1.24 109.72 7.31
C VAL A 926 -0.95 108.69 8.39
N PHE A 927 -0.59 107.46 8.00
CA PHE A 927 -0.13 106.41 8.91
C PHE A 927 0.83 105.46 8.19
N ARG A 928 1.86 104.96 8.91
CA ARG A 928 2.81 103.96 8.42
C ARG A 928 3.11 102.93 9.49
N HIS A 929 3.23 101.68 9.08
CA HIS A 929 3.52 100.57 9.98
C HIS A 929 4.36 99.50 9.27
N ILE A 930 5.19 98.78 10.02
CA ILE A 930 6.01 97.68 9.50
C ILE A 930 5.71 96.43 10.31
N ILE A 931 5.41 95.35 9.60
CA ILE A 931 5.17 94.02 10.19
C ILE A 931 6.43 93.17 9.96
N TYR A 932 6.99 92.61 11.04
CA TYR A 932 8.23 91.83 11.01
C TYR A 932 7.94 90.31 11.09
N GLN A 933 8.24 89.59 10.00
CA GLN A 933 8.48 88.14 9.86
C GLN A 933 7.37 87.15 10.27
N LEU A 934 6.72 86.52 9.28
CA LEU A 934 6.20 85.14 9.34
C LEU A 934 6.19 84.47 7.95
N PRO A 935 6.67 83.21 7.84
CA PRO A 935 6.18 82.20 6.91
C PRO A 935 5.20 81.27 7.66
N ALA A 936 3.98 81.74 7.94
CA ALA A 936 2.81 80.93 8.27
C ALA A 936 1.57 81.76 7.93
N SER A 937 0.65 81.23 7.12
CA SER A 937 -0.54 81.96 6.67
C SER A 937 -1.52 82.19 7.84
N GLY A 938 -1.85 83.45 8.14
CA GLY A 938 -2.82 83.82 9.18
C GLY A 938 -3.35 85.25 9.02
N PRO A 939 -4.44 85.61 9.72
CA PRO A 939 -4.93 86.99 9.81
C PRO A 939 -4.03 87.84 10.74
N GLU A 940 -3.83 89.11 10.39
CA GLU A 940 -3.07 90.10 11.16
C GLU A 940 -3.94 91.34 11.44
N SER A 941 -3.83 91.88 12.64
CA SER A 941 -4.60 93.06 13.08
C SER A 941 -3.67 94.24 13.37
N VAL A 942 -3.91 95.38 12.71
CA VAL A 942 -3.15 96.63 12.91
C VAL A 942 -4.07 97.69 13.51
N VAL A 943 -3.67 98.24 14.66
CA VAL A 943 -4.40 99.34 15.32
C VAL A 943 -4.05 100.66 14.62
N LEU A 944 -5.08 101.35 14.11
CA LEU A 944 -4.97 102.66 13.48
C LEU A 944 -5.11 103.79 14.53
N PRO A 945 -4.49 104.96 14.32
CA PRO A 945 -4.68 106.12 15.19
C PRO A 945 -6.15 106.53 15.28
N SER A 946 -6.64 106.78 16.49
CA SER A 946 -8.05 107.13 16.76
C SER A 946 -8.54 108.45 16.15
N ALA A 947 -7.65 109.21 15.50
CA ALA A 947 -8.00 110.46 14.81
C ALA A 947 -8.40 110.25 13.34
N LEU A 948 -8.18 109.04 12.77
CA LEU A 948 -8.47 108.77 11.36
C LEU A 948 -9.94 108.39 11.16
N HIS A 949 -10.68 109.22 10.41
CA HIS A 949 -12.07 108.97 10.03
C HIS A 949 -12.28 109.39 8.57
N GLY A 950 -12.96 108.56 7.77
CA GLY A 950 -13.21 108.80 6.35
C GLY A 950 -12.42 107.89 5.39
N LEU A 951 -12.37 108.26 4.11
CA LEU A 951 -11.84 107.42 3.03
C LEU A 951 -10.33 107.65 2.82
N TYR A 952 -9.57 106.56 2.82
CA TYR A 952 -8.11 106.53 2.64
C TYR A 952 -7.69 105.51 1.59
N ILE A 953 -6.43 105.61 1.13
CA ILE A 953 -5.78 104.60 0.30
C ILE A 953 -4.77 103.83 1.15
N LEU A 954 -5.04 102.57 1.40
CA LEU A 954 -4.11 101.63 2.02
C LEU A 954 -3.16 101.07 0.97
N ARG A 955 -1.87 101.23 1.17
CA ARG A 955 -0.81 100.63 0.35
C ARG A 955 -0.03 99.63 1.20
N ILE A 956 0.07 98.39 0.72
CA ILE A 956 0.80 97.31 1.38
C ILE A 956 1.78 96.73 0.39
N GLY A 957 3.04 96.55 0.80
CA GLY A 957 4.05 95.97 -0.08
C GLY A 957 5.16 95.21 0.65
N TYR A 958 5.76 94.31 -0.11
CA TYR A 958 6.96 93.58 0.27
C TYR A 958 8.07 94.00 -0.70
N GLU A 959 9.15 94.55 -0.16
CA GLU A 959 10.23 95.18 -0.93
C GLU A 959 9.71 96.20 -1.97
N ASN A 960 9.89 95.95 -3.27
CA ASN A 960 9.53 96.85 -4.37
C ASN A 960 8.14 96.58 -4.99
N ARG A 961 7.38 95.62 -4.47
CA ARG A 961 6.04 95.27 -4.98
C ARG A 961 4.96 95.73 -4.02
N PHE A 962 3.98 96.49 -4.53
CA PHE A 962 2.91 97.07 -3.73
C PHE A 962 1.53 96.76 -4.31
N SER A 963 0.55 96.59 -3.44
CA SER A 963 -0.88 96.57 -3.75
C SER A 963 -1.57 97.69 -3.00
N SER A 964 -2.56 98.32 -3.63
CA SER A 964 -3.29 99.46 -3.08
C SER A 964 -4.79 99.18 -3.03
N TYR A 965 -5.43 99.56 -1.92
CA TYR A 965 -6.85 99.33 -1.66
C TYR A 965 -7.48 100.61 -1.13
N LYS A 966 -8.73 100.90 -1.51
CA LYS A 966 -9.54 101.95 -0.87
C LYS A 966 -10.08 101.44 0.45
N VAL A 967 -9.94 102.21 1.53
CA VAL A 967 -10.36 101.84 2.88
C VAL A 967 -11.17 102.97 3.48
N LEU A 968 -12.39 102.69 3.93
CA LEU A 968 -13.19 103.61 4.72
C LEU A 968 -12.95 103.30 6.19
N VAL A 969 -12.55 104.28 6.99
CA VAL A 969 -12.41 104.16 8.45
C VAL A 969 -13.58 104.88 9.10
N GLU A 970 -14.35 104.17 9.92
CA GLU A 970 -15.57 104.65 10.61
C GLU A 970 -15.36 104.85 12.11
#